data_AF-A0A0B7GX74-F1
#
_entry.id   AF-A0A0B7GX74-F1
#
_cell.length_a   1.000
_cell.length_b   1.000
_cell.length_c   1.000
_cell.angle_alpha   90.00
_cell.angle_beta   90.00
_cell.angle_gamma   90.00
#
_symmetry.space_group_name_H-M   'P 1'
#
loop_
_entity.id
_entity.type
_entity.pdbx_description
1 polymer ?
#
loop_
_entity_poly.entity_id
_entity_poly.type
_entity_poly.pdbx_seq_one_letter_code
_entity_poly.pdbx_strand_id
1 'polypeptide(L)'
;MLIVRYYFVILIIKIKAILIQENSIGRLILQRNFHVFLKKLTGIIGSLVLACIIFSCTSTPLPERKQTLFELIQEGNIEGLKERFSKESVNIRDSAGNTLLHAAVKQNNEIIIRFLLSMRANPEDTDSMGRTPLMLAITEDCLEAAKVLAEANANIFAYDGNNDTPFALAARKGRAKYILTAQTVLQQDKNGRTPLHYAAIVLDEELVKDILKEGNPIQKKDKDHNTPLHLVYKKTNHIEAAKIAALLLRAGAEPLHKSFDEFEIAVLKRNYSMRFNSGNTALHMMAKEGFLGFIRYLIAQGVDLNAKNVASSTPLHEAVRNGHADAVQVLLLSGADPNARDASSNTPLHIVMPKEKRIRIFTDLLNAGALPSLKDIYGETPLHIAARVGMDVSIINQLIRAGADVNERNKKGETPLLLAIDRNNIAAATYFVTLGADINAENIDKETPLTKAFDKGLETVKAIITPQNLGGRDSLGRSPLHIAVIKSCNTDILRFLLSEKKQISAGDQMGNTPLHYAVANNDKVAGELLMAEGASIFVANMQGASPLKTALTQVGGREGWILNQKTINAQDSAGNTPLHYAAEWKLVSIMNYIILKGGKIDARNTNAETPLFSAVKSDSADAIRLLLHPETGKSANIDARDFLGNSALHACIRWSSYDAAEALLEEAKLKQIALQNAQNLAGKAPLHDAAEQEQLNFIRLLIEYYAKINIGDETGKSPLADAVIYGRKEAVRMLLENGASPVQQDMYGRTAFHEAVNLGSLAIITEIRTAGGNPLARDSFGTTPLSLALFMGDTFVDTVVGTNPMLANSDGDSPLHIAVAENAKEHTLKLLLNKKYQVNKRNRTGSSALLTAVKNGRKDFCKDLLEAGADPFLTNNAGESPLSIMLSEQTDMIDIFANFAAQKTDVIGDTILHYAARIANAQTVKKLISMNKFNLLERNTAGETPRDVALRWKRSDIAQLLN
;
A
#
# COMPACT_ATOMS: atom_id res chain seq x y z
N MET A 1 52.02 -41.97 61.62
CA MET A 1 51.73 -40.58 61.22
C MET A 1 51.12 -40.52 59.82
N LEU A 2 50.03 -41.27 59.58
CA LEU A 2 49.28 -41.31 58.31
C LEU A 2 47.75 -41.31 58.51
N ILE A 3 47.29 -41.25 59.77
CA ILE A 3 45.85 -41.22 60.14
C ILE A 3 45.36 -39.78 60.43
N VAL A 4 46.27 -38.84 60.70
CA VAL A 4 45.94 -37.42 60.95
C VAL A 4 45.70 -36.62 59.64
N ARG A 5 46.23 -37.09 58.50
CA ARG A 5 45.96 -36.48 57.18
C ARG A 5 44.61 -36.89 56.58
N TYR A 6 44.01 -38.00 57.02
CA TYR A 6 42.74 -38.50 56.49
C TYR A 6 41.51 -37.79 57.09
N TYR A 7 41.61 -37.33 58.35
CA TYR A 7 40.52 -36.59 59.01
C TYR A 7 40.43 -35.11 58.61
N PHE A 8 41.54 -34.49 58.20
CA PHE A 8 41.56 -33.08 57.79
C PHE A 8 40.97 -32.84 56.38
N VAL A 9 41.05 -33.84 55.50
CA VAL A 9 40.53 -33.75 54.13
C VAL A 9 39.01 -33.99 54.08
N ILE A 10 38.46 -34.82 54.97
CA ILE A 10 36.99 -35.02 55.08
C ILE A 10 36.30 -33.80 55.72
N LEU A 11 37.00 -33.05 56.58
CA LEU A 11 36.48 -31.83 57.21
C LEU A 11 36.43 -30.64 56.24
N ILE A 12 37.39 -30.52 55.31
CA ILE A 12 37.42 -29.46 54.28
C ILE A 12 36.39 -29.72 53.16
N ILE A 13 36.09 -30.99 52.86
CA ILE A 13 35.08 -31.36 51.85
C ILE A 13 33.64 -31.18 52.38
N LYS A 14 33.40 -31.31 53.70
CA LYS A 14 32.07 -31.05 54.30
C LYS A 14 31.77 -29.57 54.59
N ILE A 15 32.77 -28.70 54.70
CA ILE A 15 32.58 -27.26 54.92
C ILE A 15 32.34 -26.50 53.59
N LYS A 16 32.77 -27.06 52.45
CA LYS A 16 32.53 -26.48 51.12
C LYS A 16 31.13 -26.77 50.55
N ALA A 17 30.33 -27.63 51.18
CA ALA A 17 28.98 -28.00 50.75
C ALA A 17 27.84 -27.29 51.51
N ILE A 18 28.15 -26.40 52.47
CA ILE A 18 27.15 -25.72 53.33
C ILE A 18 27.15 -24.18 53.13
N LEU A 19 27.95 -23.66 52.18
CA LEU A 19 28.00 -22.23 51.84
C LEU A 19 27.22 -21.85 50.56
N ILE A 20 26.30 -22.71 50.12
CA ILE A 20 25.32 -22.41 49.06
C ILE A 20 23.94 -22.80 49.57
N GLN A 21 23.31 -21.92 50.35
CA GLN A 21 21.87 -21.64 50.33
C GLN A 21 21.52 -20.71 51.51
N GLU A 22 20.84 -19.62 51.16
CA GLU A 22 20.16 -18.71 52.07
C GLU A 22 19.20 -19.49 52.98
N ASN A 23 19.28 -19.33 54.30
CA ASN A 23 18.11 -18.99 55.11
C ASN A 23 18.39 -18.78 56.60
N SER A 24 17.63 -17.83 57.13
CA SER A 24 17.72 -17.14 58.41
C SER A 24 17.24 -17.95 59.62
N ILE A 25 17.66 -19.21 59.77
CA ILE A 25 17.27 -20.06 60.94
C ILE A 25 18.45 -20.84 61.56
N GLY A 26 19.68 -20.66 61.07
CA GLY A 26 20.88 -21.35 61.60
C GLY A 26 21.54 -20.73 62.85
N ARG A 27 21.10 -19.55 63.30
CA ARG A 27 21.79 -18.81 64.39
C ARG A 27 21.40 -19.23 65.82
N LEU A 28 20.36 -20.05 66.01
CA LEU A 28 19.88 -20.41 67.36
C LEU A 28 20.34 -21.78 67.88
N ILE A 29 20.95 -22.64 67.06
CA ILE A 29 21.39 -23.98 67.49
C ILE A 29 22.90 -24.04 67.83
N LEU A 30 23.66 -23.00 67.46
CA LEU A 30 25.11 -22.93 67.73
C LEU A 30 25.49 -22.31 69.09
N GLN A 31 24.56 -21.69 69.82
CA GLN A 31 24.84 -21.12 71.14
C GLN A 31 24.76 -22.11 72.31
N ARG A 32 24.18 -23.31 72.11
CA ARG A 32 23.89 -24.23 73.24
C ARG A 32 24.94 -25.33 73.46
N ASN A 33 25.87 -25.56 72.53
CA ASN A 33 26.90 -26.61 72.66
C ASN A 33 28.32 -26.10 72.94
N PHE A 34 28.56 -24.79 72.98
CA PHE A 34 29.87 -24.22 73.33
C PHE A 34 30.10 -24.10 74.85
N HIS A 35 29.02 -24.14 75.64
CA HIS A 35 29.07 -23.96 77.10
C HIS A 35 29.39 -25.25 77.88
N VAL A 36 29.33 -26.42 77.23
CA VAL A 36 29.66 -27.72 77.85
C VAL A 36 31.13 -28.09 77.64
N PHE A 37 31.81 -27.50 76.65
CA PHE A 37 33.21 -27.80 76.34
C PHE A 37 34.20 -26.96 77.19
N LEU A 38 33.81 -25.76 77.65
CA LEU A 38 34.66 -24.89 78.47
C LEU A 38 34.70 -25.29 79.97
N LYS A 39 33.79 -26.16 80.43
CA LYS A 39 33.72 -26.61 81.84
C LYS A 39 34.61 -27.82 82.17
N LYS A 40 35.35 -28.36 81.19
CA LYS A 40 36.24 -29.52 81.35
C LYS A 40 37.75 -29.19 81.24
N LEU A 41 38.12 -27.91 81.14
CA LEU A 41 39.54 -27.51 81.00
C LEU A 41 40.09 -26.71 82.21
N THR A 42 39.30 -26.47 83.26
CA THR A 42 39.72 -25.73 84.47
C THR A 42 39.71 -26.61 85.74
N GLY A 43 40.14 -27.87 85.61
CA GLY A 43 40.06 -28.87 86.68
C GLY A 43 41.34 -29.65 86.97
N ILE A 44 42.53 -29.19 86.54
CA ILE A 44 43.81 -29.85 86.88
C ILE A 44 44.92 -28.80 87.14
N ILE A 45 44.64 -27.82 88.00
CA ILE A 45 45.66 -27.10 88.77
C ILE A 45 45.07 -26.87 90.16
N GLY A 46 45.46 -27.69 91.14
CA GLY A 46 44.96 -27.54 92.51
C GLY A 46 45.14 -28.72 93.44
N SER A 47 46.30 -29.39 93.45
CA SER A 47 46.72 -30.24 94.57
C SER A 47 48.14 -30.73 94.36
N LEU A 48 49.12 -30.09 95.01
CA LEU A 48 50.26 -30.71 95.71
C LEU A 48 51.33 -29.65 96.00
N VAL A 49 51.04 -28.83 97.02
CA VAL A 49 52.08 -28.22 97.84
C VAL A 49 51.96 -28.83 99.23
N LEU A 50 53.12 -29.15 99.83
CA LEU A 50 53.44 -29.28 101.26
C LEU A 50 53.72 -30.70 101.84
N ALA A 51 55.03 -31.00 101.88
CA ALA A 51 55.85 -31.43 103.03
C ALA A 51 55.72 -32.84 103.63
N CYS A 52 56.83 -33.62 103.64
CA CYS A 52 57.74 -33.75 104.79
C CYS A 52 58.83 -34.84 104.60
N ILE A 53 60.13 -34.45 104.74
CA ILE A 53 61.28 -35.04 105.50
C ILE A 53 61.63 -36.54 105.23
N ILE A 54 62.87 -37.09 105.09
CA ILE A 54 64.18 -36.95 105.79
C ILE A 54 65.29 -37.67 104.95
N PHE A 55 66.45 -37.05 104.63
CA PHE A 55 67.86 -37.31 105.05
C PHE A 55 68.72 -37.14 103.75
N SER A 56 69.91 -36.54 103.64
CA SER A 56 70.95 -36.14 104.59
C SER A 56 71.95 -35.16 103.90
N CYS A 57 72.37 -34.14 104.66
CA CYS A 57 73.72 -33.57 104.80
C CYS A 57 74.45 -32.81 103.67
N THR A 58 74.73 -31.53 103.97
CA THR A 58 76.00 -30.75 103.79
C THR A 58 76.48 -30.48 102.34
N SER A 59 76.87 -29.27 101.91
CA SER A 59 77.67 -28.23 102.57
C SER A 59 77.72 -26.91 101.75
N THR A 60 77.67 -25.78 102.48
CA THR A 60 78.37 -24.47 102.28
C THR A 60 77.99 -23.50 101.13
N PRO A 61 78.07 -22.16 101.36
CA PRO A 61 77.51 -21.12 100.50
C PRO A 61 78.47 -20.60 99.41
N LEU A 62 77.92 -20.06 98.31
CA LEU A 62 78.65 -19.37 97.24
C LEU A 62 78.16 -17.90 97.09
N PRO A 63 79.01 -16.98 96.61
CA PRO A 63 79.00 -15.55 96.93
C PRO A 63 78.04 -14.68 96.08
N GLU A 64 77.81 -13.44 96.53
CA GLU A 64 77.02 -12.38 95.87
C GLU A 64 77.26 -12.30 94.35
N ARG A 65 76.22 -12.63 93.58
CA ARG A 65 76.21 -12.48 92.12
C ARG A 65 75.99 -11.01 91.78
N LYS A 66 77.03 -10.32 91.30
CA LYS A 66 76.89 -8.97 90.73
C LYS A 66 75.92 -9.02 89.54
N GLN A 67 74.86 -8.20 89.59
CA GLN A 67 73.90 -8.06 88.49
C GLN A 67 74.60 -7.70 87.18
N THR A 68 74.17 -8.34 86.08
CA THR A 68 74.69 -8.11 84.73
C THR A 68 74.10 -6.82 84.13
N LEU A 69 74.79 -6.21 83.15
CA LEU A 69 74.29 -5.01 82.46
C LEU A 69 72.92 -5.24 81.79
N PHE A 70 72.61 -6.47 81.36
CA PHE A 70 71.29 -6.83 80.83
C PHE A 70 70.20 -6.87 81.91
N GLU A 71 70.50 -7.36 83.11
CA GLU A 71 69.57 -7.35 84.25
C GLU A 71 69.26 -5.91 84.69
N LEU A 72 70.27 -5.02 84.71
CA LEU A 72 70.06 -3.58 85.01
C LEU A 72 69.15 -2.88 84.00
N ILE A 73 69.27 -3.22 82.70
CA ILE A 73 68.37 -2.73 81.65
C ILE A 73 66.96 -3.31 81.83
N GLN A 74 66.83 -4.58 82.21
CA GLN A 74 65.54 -5.23 82.50
C GLN A 74 64.84 -4.67 83.74
N GLU A 75 65.58 -4.11 84.69
CA GLU A 75 65.03 -3.44 85.89
C GLU A 75 64.76 -1.94 85.65
N GLY A 76 65.13 -1.39 84.48
CA GLY A 76 64.95 0.03 84.15
C GLY A 76 65.90 0.98 84.90
N ASN A 77 66.96 0.47 85.53
CA ASN A 77 67.84 1.24 86.40
C ASN A 77 68.95 1.97 85.60
N ILE A 78 68.67 3.20 85.17
CA ILE A 78 69.60 3.99 84.35
C ILE A 78 70.84 4.49 85.09
N GLU A 79 70.73 4.82 86.38
CA GLU A 79 71.87 5.33 87.16
C GLU A 79 72.88 4.21 87.44
N GLY A 80 72.39 3.01 87.81
CA GLY A 80 73.23 1.82 87.95
C GLY A 80 73.85 1.37 86.62
N LEU A 81 73.17 1.62 85.50
CA LEU A 81 73.74 1.42 84.17
C LEU A 81 74.87 2.41 83.88
N LYS A 82 74.66 3.72 84.09
CA LYS A 82 75.66 4.78 83.83
C LYS A 82 76.96 4.58 84.62
N GLU A 83 76.87 4.19 85.90
CA GLU A 83 78.04 3.97 86.74
C GLU A 83 78.92 2.80 86.26
N ARG A 84 78.31 1.75 85.71
CA ARG A 84 79.00 0.51 85.33
C ARG A 84 79.30 0.41 83.84
N PHE A 85 78.83 1.37 83.06
CA PHE A 85 78.97 1.36 81.61
C PHE A 85 80.38 1.82 81.19
N SER A 86 81.15 0.93 80.55
CA SER A 86 82.40 1.29 79.88
C SER A 86 82.22 1.37 78.36
N LYS A 87 83.05 2.14 77.63
CA LYS A 87 82.96 2.23 76.16
C LYS A 87 83.11 0.89 75.45
N GLU A 88 83.81 -0.08 76.05
CA GLU A 88 83.95 -1.44 75.52
C GLU A 88 82.70 -2.31 75.79
N SER A 89 81.86 -1.92 76.74
CA SER A 89 80.65 -2.65 77.14
C SER A 89 79.48 -2.51 76.17
N VAL A 90 79.54 -1.53 75.26
CA VAL A 90 78.41 -1.19 74.36
C VAL A 90 78.04 -2.33 73.39
N ASN A 91 79.01 -3.18 73.04
CA ASN A 91 78.86 -4.26 72.07
C ASN A 91 78.64 -5.65 72.69
N ILE A 92 78.39 -5.73 74.01
CA ILE A 92 78.12 -7.01 74.68
C ILE A 92 76.80 -7.59 74.14
N ARG A 93 76.80 -8.91 73.91
CA ARG A 93 75.67 -9.68 73.40
C ARG A 93 75.23 -10.73 74.43
N ASP A 94 73.92 -10.95 74.52
CA ASP A 94 73.35 -12.05 75.31
C ASP A 94 73.38 -13.38 74.54
N SER A 95 72.89 -14.47 75.15
CA SER A 95 72.83 -15.81 74.55
C SER A 95 71.91 -15.90 73.32
N ALA A 96 71.03 -14.92 73.10
CA ALA A 96 70.16 -14.81 71.94
C ALA A 96 70.72 -13.83 70.88
N GLY A 97 71.95 -13.36 71.08
CA GLY A 97 72.63 -12.42 70.19
C GLY A 97 72.16 -10.97 70.32
N ASN A 98 71.28 -10.65 71.27
CA ASN A 98 70.76 -9.31 71.52
C ASN A 98 71.88 -8.43 72.09
N THR A 99 72.08 -7.24 71.51
CA THR A 99 72.91 -6.20 72.13
C THR A 99 72.17 -5.53 73.30
N LEU A 100 72.88 -4.74 74.12
CA LEU A 100 72.25 -3.92 75.17
C LEU A 100 71.12 -3.03 74.60
N LEU A 101 71.25 -2.58 73.34
CA LEU A 101 70.24 -1.79 72.65
C LEU A 101 68.97 -2.61 72.35
N HIS A 102 69.08 -3.88 71.96
CA HIS A 102 67.92 -4.78 71.77
C HIS A 102 67.19 -5.06 73.09
N ALA A 103 67.93 -5.23 74.19
CA ALA A 103 67.34 -5.39 75.52
C ALA A 103 66.60 -4.13 75.99
N ALA A 104 67.17 -2.94 75.71
CA ALA A 104 66.53 -1.66 76.00
C ALA A 104 65.26 -1.42 75.16
N VAL A 105 65.23 -1.89 73.91
CA VAL A 105 64.03 -1.84 73.06
C VAL A 105 62.89 -2.67 73.64
N LYS A 106 63.15 -3.88 74.16
CA LYS A 106 62.11 -4.72 74.79
C LYS A 106 61.48 -4.07 76.03
N GLN A 107 62.21 -3.19 76.70
CA GLN A 107 61.72 -2.37 77.81
C GLN A 107 60.93 -1.13 77.37
N ASN A 108 60.97 -0.78 76.08
CA ASN A 108 60.38 0.42 75.50
C ASN A 108 60.76 1.72 76.25
N ASN A 109 61.98 1.80 76.80
CA ASN A 109 62.44 2.92 77.62
C ASN A 109 63.33 3.89 76.82
N GLU A 110 62.78 5.05 76.47
CA GLU A 110 63.44 6.10 75.69
C GLU A 110 64.77 6.55 76.30
N ILE A 111 64.85 6.72 77.63
CA ILE A 111 66.01 7.33 78.29
C ILE A 111 67.22 6.40 78.18
N ILE A 112 67.00 5.10 78.40
CA ILE A 112 68.05 4.08 78.27
C ILE A 112 68.49 3.95 76.81
N ILE A 113 67.55 3.95 75.86
CA ILE A 113 67.87 3.88 74.43
C ILE A 113 68.70 5.10 73.99
N ARG A 114 68.30 6.32 74.36
CA ARG A 114 69.06 7.56 74.07
C ARG A 114 70.44 7.53 74.71
N PHE A 115 70.55 7.07 75.95
CA PHE A 115 71.85 6.91 76.62
C PHE A 115 72.77 5.96 75.86
N LEU A 116 72.29 4.76 75.50
CA LEU A 116 73.07 3.77 74.75
C LEU A 116 73.50 4.32 73.38
N LEU A 117 72.61 4.99 72.66
CA LEU A 117 72.94 5.65 71.38
C LEU A 117 73.99 6.76 71.55
N SER A 118 73.91 7.57 72.62
CA SER A 118 74.91 8.61 72.93
C SER A 118 76.30 8.03 73.21
N MET A 119 76.35 6.79 73.71
CA MET A 119 77.56 6.02 73.94
C MET A 119 78.05 5.26 72.69
N ARG A 120 77.53 5.60 71.51
CA ARG A 120 77.84 5.00 70.19
C ARG A 120 77.39 3.54 70.04
N ALA A 121 76.29 3.14 70.67
CA ALA A 121 75.65 1.85 70.33
C ALA A 121 75.22 1.87 68.86
N ASN A 122 75.56 0.80 68.13
CA ASN A 122 75.20 0.67 66.73
C ASN A 122 73.73 0.25 66.59
N PRO A 123 72.84 1.10 66.01
CA PRO A 123 71.44 0.74 65.78
C PRO A 123 71.23 -0.31 64.68
N GLU A 124 72.30 -0.68 63.97
CA GLU A 124 72.27 -1.64 62.86
C GLU A 124 72.73 -3.05 63.24
N ASP A 125 73.19 -3.25 64.48
CA ASP A 125 73.56 -4.58 64.94
C ASP A 125 72.35 -5.51 64.91
N THR A 126 72.53 -6.77 64.52
CA THR A 126 71.43 -7.74 64.42
C THR A 126 71.44 -8.75 65.56
N ASP A 127 70.27 -9.22 65.97
CA ASP A 127 70.10 -10.37 66.87
C ASP A 127 70.33 -11.71 66.13
N SER A 128 70.18 -12.85 66.83
CA SER A 128 70.33 -14.19 66.21
C SER A 128 69.30 -14.50 65.11
N MET A 129 68.20 -13.75 65.03
CA MET A 129 67.18 -13.85 63.98
C MET A 129 67.43 -12.83 62.84
N GLY A 130 68.54 -12.09 62.87
CA GLY A 130 68.88 -11.09 61.87
C GLY A 130 68.12 -9.77 62.02
N ARG A 131 67.35 -9.56 63.10
CA ARG A 131 66.55 -8.35 63.32
C ARG A 131 67.45 -7.25 63.89
N THR A 132 67.32 -6.03 63.38
CA THR A 132 67.88 -4.83 64.01
C THR A 132 67.03 -4.41 65.23
N PRO A 133 67.55 -3.59 66.16
CA PRO A 133 66.78 -2.99 67.24
C PRO A 133 65.49 -2.31 66.75
N LEU A 134 65.55 -1.65 65.58
CA LEU A 134 64.37 -1.03 64.98
C LEU A 134 63.36 -2.07 64.49
N MET A 135 63.82 -3.14 63.84
CA MET A 135 62.95 -4.25 63.41
C MET A 135 62.28 -4.92 64.61
N LEU A 136 63.03 -5.14 65.70
CA LEU A 136 62.51 -5.68 66.95
C LEU A 136 61.44 -4.76 67.55
N ALA A 137 61.68 -3.44 67.58
CA ALA A 137 60.73 -2.46 68.10
C ALA A 137 59.38 -2.51 67.37
N ILE A 138 59.40 -2.60 66.03
CA ILE A 138 58.18 -2.71 65.22
C ILE A 138 57.53 -4.10 65.34
N THR A 139 58.33 -5.16 65.51
CA THR A 139 57.82 -6.52 65.70
C THR A 139 57.01 -6.62 67.00
N GLU A 140 57.52 -6.06 68.09
CA GLU A 140 56.95 -6.10 69.45
C GLU A 140 55.99 -4.92 69.76
N ASP A 141 55.71 -4.04 68.79
CA ASP A 141 54.86 -2.82 68.94
C ASP A 141 55.39 -1.83 70.02
N CYS A 142 56.71 -1.79 70.23
CA CYS A 142 57.39 -0.83 71.10
C CYS A 142 57.57 0.52 70.38
N LEU A 143 56.48 1.30 70.29
CA LEU A 143 56.39 2.50 69.44
C LEU A 143 57.35 3.64 69.87
N GLU A 144 57.54 3.85 71.16
CA GLU A 144 58.43 4.92 71.67
C GLU A 144 59.90 4.57 71.39
N ALA A 145 60.29 3.31 71.61
CA ALA A 145 61.60 2.81 71.22
C ALA A 145 61.83 2.95 69.70
N ALA A 146 60.83 2.61 68.88
CA ALA A 146 60.90 2.76 67.43
C ALA A 146 61.11 4.23 67.00
N LYS A 147 60.42 5.16 67.67
CA LYS A 147 60.55 6.61 67.44
C LYS A 147 61.95 7.11 67.75
N VAL A 148 62.49 6.76 68.93
CA VAL A 148 63.84 7.18 69.34
C VAL A 148 64.91 6.61 68.40
N LEU A 149 64.76 5.35 67.98
CA LEU A 149 65.68 4.73 67.01
C LEU A 149 65.59 5.39 65.63
N ALA A 150 64.40 5.78 65.19
CA ALA A 150 64.22 6.52 63.94
C ALA A 150 64.78 7.95 64.00
N GLU A 151 64.69 8.63 65.15
CA GLU A 151 65.36 9.92 65.40
C GLU A 151 66.89 9.79 65.34
N ALA A 152 67.43 8.64 65.73
CA ALA A 152 68.84 8.30 65.58
C ALA A 152 69.22 7.81 64.17
N ASN A 153 68.31 7.93 63.20
CA ASN A 153 68.50 7.56 61.79
C ASN A 153 68.85 6.07 61.56
N ALA A 154 68.26 5.19 62.37
CA ALA A 154 68.32 3.75 62.12
C ALA A 154 67.78 3.41 60.71
N ASN A 155 68.35 2.40 60.08
CA ASN A 155 68.00 2.00 58.71
C ASN A 155 66.63 1.33 58.67
N ILE A 156 65.66 2.02 58.07
CA ILE A 156 64.29 1.52 57.95
C ILE A 156 64.15 0.44 56.87
N PHE A 157 65.18 0.24 56.03
CA PHE A 157 65.24 -0.75 54.96
C PHE A 157 66.23 -1.89 55.24
N ALA A 158 66.70 -2.04 56.49
CA ALA A 158 67.47 -3.21 56.89
C ALA A 158 66.62 -4.48 56.76
N TYR A 159 67.19 -5.55 56.19
CA TYR A 159 66.48 -6.82 56.01
C TYR A 159 66.72 -7.73 57.21
N ASP A 160 65.65 -8.30 57.76
CA ASP A 160 65.75 -9.35 58.78
C ASP A 160 66.01 -10.74 58.16
N GLY A 161 66.12 -11.77 59.01
CA GLY A 161 66.27 -13.16 58.55
C GLY A 161 65.11 -13.68 57.70
N ASN A 162 63.96 -13.00 57.68
CA ASN A 162 62.79 -13.30 56.84
C ASN A 162 62.72 -12.43 55.57
N ASN A 163 63.75 -11.61 55.31
CA ASN A 163 63.82 -10.68 54.20
C ASN A 163 62.70 -9.62 54.19
N ASP A 164 62.20 -9.24 55.37
CA ASP A 164 61.30 -8.10 55.56
C ASP A 164 62.07 -6.87 56.04
N THR A 165 61.49 -5.68 55.86
CA THR A 165 62.11 -4.42 56.31
C THR A 165 61.28 -3.77 57.42
N PRO A 166 61.90 -3.05 58.38
CA PRO A 166 61.18 -2.30 59.40
C PRO A 166 60.09 -1.40 58.80
N PHE A 167 60.39 -0.75 57.67
CA PHE A 167 59.43 0.10 56.97
C PHE A 167 58.23 -0.66 56.41
N ALA A 168 58.47 -1.75 55.68
CA ALA A 168 57.39 -2.55 55.10
C ALA A 168 56.51 -3.20 56.19
N LEU A 169 57.11 -3.68 57.28
CA LEU A 169 56.37 -4.21 58.42
C LEU A 169 55.56 -3.13 59.13
N ALA A 170 56.14 -1.95 59.36
CA ALA A 170 55.46 -0.82 59.99
C ALA A 170 54.31 -0.29 59.12
N ALA A 171 54.47 -0.24 57.80
CA ALA A 171 53.41 0.14 56.86
C ALA A 171 52.26 -0.86 56.91
N ARG A 172 52.54 -2.18 56.88
CA ARG A 172 51.50 -3.22 57.00
C ARG A 172 50.75 -3.18 58.34
N LYS A 173 51.41 -2.79 59.43
CA LYS A 173 50.80 -2.63 60.75
C LYS A 173 50.12 -1.27 60.98
N GLY A 174 50.18 -0.33 60.04
CA GLY A 174 49.67 1.03 60.23
C GLY A 174 50.45 1.83 61.29
N ARG A 175 51.74 1.52 61.47
CA ARG A 175 52.66 2.13 62.45
C ARG A 175 53.78 2.93 61.79
N ALA A 176 53.80 3.04 60.47
CA ALA A 176 54.86 3.72 59.72
C ALA A 176 55.12 5.14 60.23
N LYS A 177 54.09 5.89 60.66
CA LYS A 177 54.23 7.25 61.21
C LYS A 177 55.26 7.40 62.35
N TYR A 178 55.49 6.35 63.15
CA TYR A 178 56.41 6.40 64.29
C TYR A 178 57.88 6.27 63.89
N ILE A 179 58.17 5.82 62.66
CA ILE A 179 59.53 5.67 62.14
C ILE A 179 59.85 6.68 61.03
N LEU A 180 58.96 7.64 60.79
CA LEU A 180 59.16 8.74 59.86
C LEU A 180 59.79 9.92 60.60
N THR A 181 60.92 10.39 60.10
CA THR A 181 61.62 11.61 60.50
C THR A 181 62.17 12.28 59.25
N ALA A 182 62.60 13.54 59.34
CA ALA A 182 63.22 14.26 58.24
C ALA A 182 64.40 13.51 57.57
N GLN A 183 65.08 12.62 58.31
CA GLN A 183 66.19 11.81 57.79
C GLN A 183 65.71 10.46 57.23
N THR A 184 64.80 9.77 57.92
CA THR A 184 64.36 8.43 57.48
C THR A 184 63.52 8.47 56.19
N VAL A 185 62.76 9.56 55.95
CA VAL A 185 62.01 9.75 54.69
C VAL A 185 62.89 9.85 53.44
N LEU A 186 64.18 10.17 53.60
CA LEU A 186 65.17 10.27 52.52
C LEU A 186 65.95 8.97 52.29
N GLN A 187 65.84 7.99 53.19
CA GLN A 187 66.52 6.69 53.03
C GLN A 187 65.98 5.96 51.79
N GLN A 188 66.83 5.10 51.21
CA GLN A 188 66.51 4.34 50.00
C GLN A 188 66.80 2.86 50.22
N ASP A 189 65.91 2.00 49.71
CA ASP A 189 66.14 0.56 49.67
C ASP A 189 67.22 0.20 48.62
N LYS A 190 67.49 -1.11 48.47
CA LYS A 190 68.41 -1.63 47.45
C LYS A 190 68.01 -1.26 46.01
N ASN A 191 66.77 -0.85 45.76
CA ASN A 191 66.24 -0.44 44.46
C ASN A 191 66.16 1.08 44.29
N GLY A 192 66.68 1.87 45.24
CA GLY A 192 66.61 3.33 45.21
C GLY A 192 65.25 3.88 45.64
N ARG A 193 64.33 3.06 46.15
CA ARG A 193 62.98 3.46 46.54
C ARG A 193 62.98 4.04 47.94
N THR A 194 62.40 5.23 48.06
CA THR A 194 62.14 5.90 49.34
C THR A 194 60.81 5.42 49.95
N PRO A 195 60.53 5.72 51.24
CA PRO A 195 59.21 5.50 51.84
C PRO A 195 58.05 6.02 50.98
N LEU A 196 58.26 7.14 50.29
CA LEU A 196 57.26 7.74 49.41
C LEU A 196 56.98 6.90 48.16
N HIS A 197 57.97 6.19 47.60
CA HIS A 197 57.75 5.24 46.50
C HIS A 197 56.89 4.07 46.98
N TYR A 198 57.12 3.55 48.17
CA TYR A 198 56.31 2.48 48.75
C TYR A 198 54.87 2.93 49.01
N ALA A 199 54.68 4.13 49.57
CA ALA A 199 53.35 4.70 49.79
C ALA A 199 52.60 4.91 48.46
N ALA A 200 53.29 5.39 47.42
CA ALA A 200 52.76 5.51 46.06
C ALA A 200 52.42 4.15 45.42
N ILE A 201 53.21 3.11 45.66
CA ILE A 201 52.93 1.74 45.17
C ILE A 201 51.69 1.17 45.87
N VAL A 202 51.56 1.33 47.19
CA VAL A 202 50.42 0.79 47.95
C VAL A 202 49.15 1.64 47.77
N LEU A 203 49.30 2.88 47.27
CA LEU A 203 48.24 3.88 47.16
C LEU A 203 47.67 4.33 48.52
N ASP A 204 48.55 4.46 49.52
CA ASP A 204 48.18 4.91 50.86
C ASP A 204 48.25 6.45 50.96
N GLU A 205 47.08 7.09 50.89
CA GLU A 205 46.93 8.55 50.95
C GLU A 205 47.40 9.14 52.29
N GLU A 206 47.14 8.46 53.41
CA GLU A 206 47.48 8.94 54.74
C GLU A 206 48.99 8.88 54.97
N LEU A 207 49.61 7.76 54.58
CA LEU A 207 51.05 7.59 54.67
C LEU A 207 51.80 8.61 53.79
N VAL A 208 51.28 8.92 52.58
CA VAL A 208 51.84 10.00 51.75
C VAL A 208 51.78 11.33 52.48
N LYS A 209 50.65 11.70 53.11
CA LYS A 209 50.53 12.95 53.86
C LYS A 209 51.50 13.00 55.03
N ASP A 210 51.66 11.91 55.77
CA ASP A 210 52.57 11.86 56.92
C ASP A 210 54.04 11.96 56.49
N ILE A 211 54.44 11.30 55.40
CA ILE A 211 55.79 11.45 54.83
C ILE A 211 56.05 12.89 54.39
N LEU A 212 55.09 13.52 53.70
CA LEU A 212 55.23 14.89 53.19
C LEU A 212 55.30 15.96 54.30
N LYS A 213 54.77 15.68 55.51
CA LYS A 213 54.93 16.56 56.68
C LYS A 213 56.36 16.53 57.21
N GLU A 214 56.98 15.35 57.27
CA GLU A 214 58.32 15.16 57.85
C GLU A 214 59.45 15.53 56.89
N GLY A 215 59.26 15.36 55.58
CA GLY A 215 60.24 15.80 54.57
C GLY A 215 59.77 15.62 53.13
N ASN A 216 60.55 16.14 52.18
CA ASN A 216 60.17 16.21 50.77
C ASN A 216 61.06 15.33 49.86
N PRO A 217 60.90 13.98 49.83
CA PRO A 217 61.61 13.09 48.91
C PRO A 217 60.96 13.02 47.51
N ILE A 218 60.12 13.98 47.12
CA ILE A 218 59.23 13.88 45.93
C ILE A 218 60.00 13.69 44.62
N GLN A 219 61.18 14.30 44.49
CA GLN A 219 61.98 14.24 43.26
C GLN A 219 62.97 13.08 43.22
N LYS A 220 63.07 12.27 44.29
CA LYS A 220 63.96 11.12 44.29
C LYS A 220 63.46 10.10 43.28
N LYS A 221 64.39 9.55 42.51
CA LYS A 221 64.14 8.53 41.50
C LYS A 221 64.62 7.18 42.00
N ASP A 222 63.84 6.15 41.74
CA ASP A 222 64.30 4.77 41.90
C ASP A 222 65.30 4.37 40.80
N LYS A 223 65.81 3.13 40.84
CA LYS A 223 66.74 2.60 39.83
C LYS A 223 66.16 2.58 38.41
N ASP A 224 64.84 2.53 38.27
CA ASP A 224 64.15 2.56 36.98
C ASP A 224 63.85 4.01 36.54
N HIS A 225 64.48 5.00 37.18
CA HIS A 225 64.29 6.43 36.98
C HIS A 225 62.85 6.94 37.20
N ASN A 226 62.01 6.18 37.92
CA ASN A 226 60.66 6.60 38.26
C ASN A 226 60.68 7.44 39.54
N THR A 227 59.98 8.58 39.52
CA THR A 227 59.58 9.28 40.76
C THR A 227 58.32 8.63 41.34
N PRO A 228 57.92 8.94 42.59
CA PRO A 228 56.65 8.49 43.13
C PRO A 228 55.44 8.84 42.23
N LEU A 229 55.47 10.01 41.58
CA LEU A 229 54.43 10.44 40.64
C LEU A 229 54.31 9.50 39.41
N HIS A 230 55.44 9.03 38.88
CA HIS A 230 55.44 8.04 37.78
C HIS A 230 54.75 6.73 38.17
N LEU A 231 54.98 6.26 39.40
CA LEU A 231 54.40 5.00 39.88
C LEU A 231 52.88 5.11 40.07
N VAL A 232 52.41 6.28 40.50
CA VAL A 232 50.99 6.58 40.67
C VAL A 232 50.27 6.61 39.32
N TYR A 233 50.85 7.23 38.29
CA TYR A 233 50.27 7.28 36.95
C TYR A 233 50.19 5.93 36.24
N LYS A 234 50.95 4.91 36.68
CA LYS A 234 50.76 3.54 36.18
C LYS A 234 49.44 2.91 36.68
N LYS A 235 48.80 3.48 37.72
CA LYS A 235 47.60 2.95 38.39
C LYS A 235 46.35 3.78 38.09
N THR A 236 46.06 3.97 36.81
CA THR A 236 45.02 4.90 36.31
C THR A 236 43.59 4.60 36.72
N ASN A 237 43.30 3.37 37.16
CA ASN A 237 41.95 2.94 37.54
C ASN A 237 41.57 3.26 38.99
N HIS A 238 42.53 3.63 39.85
CA HIS A 238 42.31 3.87 41.28
C HIS A 238 42.12 5.35 41.59
N ILE A 239 41.10 5.70 42.37
CA ILE A 239 40.86 7.10 42.75
C ILE A 239 41.96 7.62 43.68
N GLU A 240 42.50 6.73 44.53
CA GLU A 240 43.62 7.00 45.43
C GLU A 240 44.85 7.44 44.64
N ALA A 241 45.08 6.87 43.45
CA ALA A 241 46.16 7.30 42.58
C ALA A 241 45.99 8.76 42.16
N ALA A 242 44.81 9.16 41.71
CA ALA A 242 44.55 10.55 41.34
C ALA A 242 44.68 11.52 42.54
N LYS A 243 44.23 11.11 43.73
CA LYS A 243 44.40 11.90 44.96
C LYS A 243 45.87 12.07 45.34
N ILE A 244 46.65 10.98 45.33
CA ILE A 244 48.08 11.00 45.65
C ILE A 244 48.84 11.83 44.61
N ALA A 245 48.54 11.68 43.32
CA ALA A 245 49.12 12.52 42.28
C ALA A 245 48.84 14.00 42.55
N ALA A 246 47.60 14.35 42.92
CA ALA A 246 47.24 15.71 43.26
C ALA A 246 48.00 16.24 44.50
N LEU A 247 48.20 15.41 45.53
CA LEU A 247 49.00 15.75 46.71
C LEU A 247 50.47 15.99 46.36
N LEU A 248 51.07 15.10 45.57
CA LEU A 248 52.47 15.19 45.16
C LEU A 248 52.73 16.45 44.33
N LEU A 249 51.88 16.74 43.34
CA LEU A 249 51.98 17.95 42.52
C LEU A 249 51.86 19.23 43.36
N ARG A 250 50.89 19.28 44.29
CA ARG A 250 50.73 20.42 45.20
C ARG A 250 51.93 20.61 46.15
N ALA A 251 52.63 19.53 46.48
CA ALA A 251 53.83 19.55 47.32
C ALA A 251 55.13 19.81 46.52
N GLY A 252 55.03 20.10 45.21
CA GLY A 252 56.16 20.52 44.37
C GLY A 252 56.78 19.43 43.51
N ALA A 253 56.06 18.34 43.21
CA ALA A 253 56.50 17.36 42.21
C ALA A 253 56.63 17.99 40.82
N GLU A 254 57.66 17.59 40.07
CA GLU A 254 57.83 18.00 38.67
C GLU A 254 56.74 17.32 37.82
N PRO A 255 55.96 18.09 37.04
CA PRO A 255 54.97 17.54 36.12
C PRO A 255 55.62 16.67 35.04
N LEU A 256 54.91 15.63 34.59
CA LEU A 256 55.40 14.69 33.59
C LEU A 256 54.88 15.00 32.18
N HIS A 257 53.89 15.88 32.03
CA HIS A 257 53.40 16.48 30.78
C HIS A 257 52.90 15.52 29.68
N LYS A 258 52.78 14.21 29.95
CA LYS A 258 52.28 13.21 28.97
C LYS A 258 50.75 13.28 28.86
N SER A 259 50.06 12.13 28.84
CA SER A 259 48.59 12.04 28.87
C SER A 259 47.92 12.68 30.11
N PHE A 260 48.70 13.21 31.06
CA PHE A 260 48.25 13.87 32.28
C PHE A 260 48.51 15.38 32.29
N ASP A 261 49.05 15.99 31.23
CA ASP A 261 49.43 17.42 31.23
C ASP A 261 48.30 18.35 31.69
N GLU A 262 47.12 18.18 31.10
CA GLU A 262 45.94 18.97 31.45
C GLU A 262 45.48 18.71 32.89
N PHE A 263 45.65 17.49 33.40
CA PHE A 263 45.37 17.18 34.81
C PHE A 263 46.37 17.86 35.75
N GLU A 264 47.66 17.82 35.42
CA GLU A 264 48.74 18.40 36.20
C GLU A 264 48.59 19.92 36.33
N ILE A 265 48.36 20.60 35.19
CA ILE A 265 48.15 22.04 35.16
C ILE A 265 46.90 22.42 35.96
N ALA A 266 45.81 21.65 35.84
CA ALA A 266 44.58 21.90 36.58
C ALA A 266 44.77 21.75 38.11
N VAL A 267 45.53 20.75 38.55
CA VAL A 267 45.89 20.55 39.96
C VAL A 267 46.75 21.70 40.48
N LEU A 268 47.81 22.07 39.76
CA LEU A 268 48.76 23.10 40.18
C LEU A 268 48.10 24.47 40.30
N LYS A 269 47.23 24.81 39.34
CA LYS A 269 46.45 26.06 39.35
C LYS A 269 45.21 26.01 40.26
N ARG A 270 44.94 24.86 40.91
CA ARG A 270 43.77 24.61 41.76
C ARG A 270 42.44 24.95 41.09
N ASN A 271 42.37 24.74 39.77
CA ASN A 271 41.18 25.00 38.97
C ASN A 271 40.91 23.79 38.06
N TYR A 272 40.07 22.87 38.55
CA TYR A 272 39.72 21.64 37.85
C TYR A 272 38.78 21.84 36.67
N SER A 273 38.09 22.99 36.63
CA SER A 273 37.20 23.41 35.54
C SER A 273 37.91 24.26 34.49
N MET A 274 39.25 24.32 34.54
CA MET A 274 40.06 25.06 33.58
C MET A 274 39.83 24.54 32.15
N ARG A 275 39.76 25.48 31.21
CA ARG A 275 39.73 25.21 29.77
C ARG A 275 41.10 25.45 29.16
N PHE A 276 41.58 24.49 28.39
CA PHE A 276 42.84 24.54 27.63
C PHE A 276 42.60 25.10 26.22
N ASN A 277 43.67 25.25 25.42
CA ASN A 277 43.62 25.94 24.12
C ASN A 277 42.60 25.38 23.11
N SER A 278 42.28 24.09 23.21
CA SER A 278 41.25 23.41 22.39
C SER A 278 39.84 23.44 23.02
N GLY A 279 39.65 24.19 24.10
CA GLY A 279 38.45 24.17 24.93
C GLY A 279 38.29 22.92 25.78
N ASN A 280 39.21 21.95 25.69
CA ASN A 280 39.21 20.75 26.53
C ASN A 280 39.36 21.10 28.01
N THR A 281 38.80 20.27 28.87
CA THR A 281 39.08 20.25 30.32
C THR A 281 39.91 19.02 30.65
N ALA A 282 40.49 18.96 31.86
CA ALA A 282 41.17 17.75 32.32
C ALA A 282 40.28 16.49 32.22
N LEU A 283 38.96 16.65 32.44
CA LEU A 283 37.99 15.56 32.32
C LEU A 283 37.88 15.02 30.89
N HIS A 284 37.99 15.87 29.86
CA HIS A 284 38.00 15.41 28.46
C HIS A 284 39.18 14.48 28.18
N MET A 285 40.37 14.85 28.65
CA MET A 285 41.58 14.07 28.41
C MET A 285 41.55 12.75 29.19
N MET A 286 41.13 12.78 30.46
CA MET A 286 40.98 11.54 31.25
C MET A 286 39.90 10.62 30.68
N ALA A 287 38.81 11.17 30.13
CA ALA A 287 37.76 10.42 29.46
C ALA A 287 38.22 9.82 28.11
N LYS A 288 38.99 10.58 27.34
CA LYS A 288 39.61 10.14 26.08
C LYS A 288 40.56 8.96 26.28
N GLU A 289 41.34 8.96 27.35
CA GLU A 289 42.30 7.89 27.68
C GLU A 289 41.69 6.75 28.53
N GLY A 290 40.48 6.95 29.07
CA GLY A 290 39.78 5.96 29.89
C GLY A 290 40.32 5.79 31.32
N PHE A 291 40.98 6.80 31.88
CA PHE A 291 41.61 6.72 33.21
C PHE A 291 40.57 6.87 34.35
N LEU A 292 39.91 5.76 34.70
CA LEU A 292 38.74 5.74 35.59
C LEU A 292 38.97 6.39 36.96
N GLY A 293 40.12 6.17 37.58
CA GLY A 293 40.45 6.73 38.89
C GLY A 293 40.52 8.26 38.86
N PHE A 294 41.10 8.79 37.78
CA PHE A 294 41.23 10.23 37.54
C PHE A 294 39.90 10.86 37.16
N ILE A 295 39.07 10.19 36.35
CA ILE A 295 37.70 10.61 36.07
C ILE A 295 36.91 10.74 37.38
N ARG A 296 36.88 9.69 38.22
CA ARG A 296 36.16 9.71 39.51
C ARG A 296 36.66 10.82 40.43
N TYR A 297 37.97 11.04 40.49
CA TYR A 297 38.54 12.13 41.27
C TYR A 297 38.07 13.50 40.77
N LEU A 298 38.13 13.76 39.47
CA LEU A 298 37.68 15.03 38.88
C LEU A 298 36.17 15.26 39.11
N ILE A 299 35.34 14.22 38.96
CA ILE A 299 33.91 14.28 39.29
C ILE A 299 33.71 14.67 40.76
N ALA A 300 34.48 14.07 41.68
CA ALA A 300 34.43 14.42 43.10
C ALA A 300 34.90 15.86 43.40
N GLN A 301 35.64 16.51 42.49
CA GLN A 301 35.99 17.93 42.58
C GLN A 301 34.87 18.87 42.04
N GLY A 302 33.73 18.34 41.61
CA GLY A 302 32.60 19.14 41.14
C GLY A 302 32.79 19.78 39.78
N VAL A 303 33.58 19.15 38.89
CA VAL A 303 33.72 19.63 37.50
C VAL A 303 32.42 19.48 36.72
N ASP A 304 32.18 20.39 35.78
CA ASP A 304 31.06 20.28 34.84
C ASP A 304 31.27 19.08 33.89
N LEU A 305 30.41 18.06 34.02
CA LEU A 305 30.45 16.84 33.20
C LEU A 305 30.05 17.09 31.74
N ASN A 306 29.35 18.19 31.48
CA ASN A 306 28.83 18.56 30.16
C ASN A 306 29.62 19.72 29.55
N ALA A 307 30.80 20.03 30.10
CA ALA A 307 31.70 21.01 29.52
C ALA A 307 31.97 20.68 28.04
N LYS A 308 31.87 21.68 27.17
CA LYS A 308 32.05 21.53 25.73
C LYS A 308 33.39 22.09 25.27
N ASN A 309 34.15 21.30 24.52
CA ASN A 309 35.38 21.74 23.85
C ASN A 309 35.08 22.53 22.56
N VAL A 310 36.10 22.89 21.76
CA VAL A 310 35.92 23.65 20.50
C VAL A 310 35.06 22.91 19.48
N ALA A 311 35.11 21.57 19.44
CA ALA A 311 34.22 20.75 18.61
C ALA A 311 32.82 20.59 19.24
N SER A 312 32.52 21.31 20.31
CA SER A 312 31.33 21.15 21.16
C SER A 312 31.15 19.73 21.74
N SER A 313 32.16 18.88 21.66
CA SER A 313 32.17 17.55 22.28
C SER A 313 32.23 17.68 23.80
N THR A 314 31.52 16.80 24.49
CA THR A 314 31.64 16.63 25.96
C THR A 314 32.62 15.51 26.30
N PRO A 315 33.08 15.37 27.55
CA PRO A 315 33.89 14.22 27.98
C PRO A 315 33.24 12.87 27.66
N LEU A 316 31.91 12.78 27.71
CA LEU A 316 31.16 11.58 27.31
C LEU A 316 31.36 11.25 25.83
N HIS A 317 31.40 12.25 24.94
CA HIS A 317 31.69 12.03 23.51
C HIS A 317 33.09 11.43 23.32
N GLU A 318 34.09 11.92 24.04
CA GLU A 318 35.47 11.41 23.95
C GLU A 318 35.58 9.98 24.51
N ALA A 319 34.92 9.67 25.62
CA ALA A 319 34.87 8.31 26.17
C ALA A 319 34.22 7.32 25.21
N VAL A 320 33.11 7.71 24.57
CA VAL A 320 32.40 6.87 23.59
C VAL A 320 33.24 6.68 22.31
N ARG A 321 33.82 7.76 21.78
CA ARG A 321 34.65 7.72 20.55
C ARG A 321 35.82 6.74 20.65
N ASN A 322 36.44 6.67 21.83
CA ASN A 322 37.57 5.76 22.09
C ASN A 322 37.13 4.38 22.63
N GLY A 323 35.82 4.15 22.83
CA GLY A 323 35.29 2.85 23.24
C GLY A 323 35.52 2.49 24.72
N HIS A 324 35.74 3.49 25.59
CA HIS A 324 35.99 3.27 27.02
C HIS A 324 34.68 3.07 27.79
N ALA A 325 34.08 1.87 27.67
CA ALA A 325 32.78 1.56 28.26
C ALA A 325 32.68 1.83 29.78
N ASP A 326 33.72 1.52 30.55
CA ASP A 326 33.72 1.78 31.99
C ASP A 326 33.73 3.28 32.30
N ALA A 327 34.40 4.10 31.48
CA ALA A 327 34.42 5.56 31.61
C ALA A 327 33.05 6.16 31.24
N VAL A 328 32.44 5.66 30.17
CA VAL A 328 31.06 6.00 29.78
C VAL A 328 30.09 5.73 30.92
N GLN A 329 30.12 4.53 31.50
CA GLN A 329 29.25 4.15 32.60
C GLN A 329 29.42 5.07 33.82
N VAL A 330 30.67 5.40 34.19
CA VAL A 330 30.95 6.30 35.31
C VAL A 330 30.42 7.71 35.06
N LEU A 331 30.64 8.25 33.86
CA LEU A 331 30.16 9.59 33.49
C LEU A 331 28.63 9.66 33.51
N LEU A 332 27.95 8.66 32.94
CA LEU A 332 26.48 8.58 32.91
C LEU A 332 25.87 8.46 34.31
N LEU A 333 26.39 7.55 35.14
CA LEU A 333 25.93 7.39 36.53
C LEU A 333 26.17 8.64 37.38
N SER A 334 27.11 9.49 36.98
CA SER A 334 27.42 10.75 37.66
C SER A 334 26.61 11.94 37.13
N GLY A 335 25.72 11.73 36.15
CA GLY A 335 24.83 12.76 35.61
C GLY A 335 25.33 13.47 34.34
N ALA A 336 26.27 12.88 33.59
CA ALA A 336 26.59 13.37 32.25
C ALA A 336 25.35 13.21 31.34
N ASP A 337 25.07 14.23 30.53
CA ASP A 337 23.90 14.25 29.65
C ASP A 337 24.12 13.30 28.46
N PRO A 338 23.36 12.18 28.36
CA PRO A 338 23.48 11.24 27.25
C PRO A 338 22.97 11.80 25.91
N ASN A 339 22.28 12.94 25.93
CA ASN A 339 21.71 13.62 24.78
C ASN A 339 22.47 14.89 24.38
N ALA A 340 23.61 15.17 25.02
CA ALA A 340 24.46 16.30 24.68
C ALA A 340 24.85 16.26 23.20
N ARG A 341 24.85 17.42 22.55
CA ARG A 341 25.16 17.54 21.11
C ARG A 341 26.51 18.21 20.85
N ASP A 342 27.32 17.58 20.00
CA ASP A 342 28.55 18.17 19.45
C ASP A 342 28.26 19.22 18.35
N ALA A 343 29.31 19.76 17.71
CA ALA A 343 29.18 20.81 16.69
C ALA A 343 28.45 20.34 15.43
N SER A 344 28.48 19.03 15.16
CA SER A 344 27.74 18.36 14.10
C SER A 344 26.38 17.85 14.57
N SER A 345 25.91 18.31 15.73
CA SER A 345 24.67 17.87 16.37
C SER A 345 24.62 16.36 16.68
N ASN A 346 25.77 15.67 16.67
CA ASN A 346 25.83 14.27 17.07
C ASN A 346 25.59 14.17 18.57
N THR A 347 24.75 13.21 18.95
CA THR A 347 24.71 12.72 20.33
C THR A 347 25.73 11.61 20.51
N PRO A 348 26.06 11.21 21.75
CA PRO A 348 26.87 10.02 22.01
C PRO A 348 26.43 8.75 21.24
N LEU A 349 25.12 8.56 20.98
CA LEU A 349 24.62 7.44 20.17
C LEU A 349 25.00 7.49 18.68
N HIS A 350 25.32 8.67 18.14
CA HIS A 350 25.74 8.83 16.73
C HIS A 350 27.21 8.46 16.51
N ILE A 351 28.01 8.41 17.57
CA ILE A 351 29.45 8.21 17.45
C ILE A 351 29.74 6.76 17.06
N VAL A 352 30.61 6.57 16.08
CA VAL A 352 31.11 5.24 15.71
C VAL A 352 32.33 4.90 16.56
N MET A 353 32.30 3.74 17.20
CA MET A 353 33.33 3.24 18.13
C MET A 353 33.80 1.81 17.75
N PRO A 354 34.85 1.25 18.39
CA PRO A 354 35.31 -0.12 18.12
C PRO A 354 34.21 -1.18 18.28
N LYS A 355 34.18 -2.19 17.39
CA LYS A 355 33.05 -3.14 17.25
C LYS A 355 32.75 -3.88 18.56
N GLU A 356 33.79 -4.26 19.30
CA GLU A 356 33.73 -5.08 20.51
C GLU A 356 33.04 -4.37 21.67
N LYS A 357 32.98 -3.03 21.65
CA LYS A 357 32.46 -2.21 22.75
C LYS A 357 31.09 -1.58 22.43
N ARG A 358 30.67 -1.57 21.16
CA ARG A 358 29.41 -0.95 20.69
C ARG A 358 28.20 -1.40 21.50
N ILE A 359 27.95 -2.71 21.59
CA ILE A 359 26.75 -3.24 22.25
C ILE A 359 26.66 -2.75 23.70
N ARG A 360 27.77 -2.83 24.46
CA ARG A 360 27.80 -2.38 25.85
C ARG A 360 27.54 -0.88 25.96
N ILE A 361 28.25 -0.07 25.17
CA ILE A 361 28.14 1.40 25.23
C ILE A 361 26.74 1.87 24.79
N PHE A 362 26.17 1.30 23.73
CA PHE A 362 24.79 1.61 23.32
C PHE A 362 23.79 1.23 24.42
N THR A 363 23.97 0.07 25.06
CA THR A 363 23.12 -0.35 26.18
C THR A 363 23.23 0.64 27.35
N ASP A 364 24.45 1.03 27.73
CA ASP A 364 24.69 1.98 28.83
C ASP A 364 24.07 3.36 28.52
N LEU A 365 24.24 3.87 27.30
CA LEU A 365 23.65 5.14 26.85
C LEU A 365 22.11 5.10 26.85
N LEU A 366 21.51 4.05 26.29
CA LEU A 366 20.05 3.91 26.23
C LEU A 366 19.45 3.78 27.63
N ASN A 367 20.08 3.00 28.52
CA ASN A 367 19.65 2.87 29.92
C ASN A 367 19.75 4.20 30.69
N ALA A 368 20.69 5.07 30.31
CA ALA A 368 20.82 6.41 30.89
C ALA A 368 19.83 7.44 30.30
N GLY A 369 18.96 7.05 29.35
CA GLY A 369 17.96 7.94 28.75
C GLY A 369 18.42 8.63 27.45
N ALA A 370 19.39 8.06 26.74
CA ALA A 370 19.74 8.53 25.40
C ALA A 370 18.56 8.33 24.43
N LEU A 371 18.21 9.38 23.69
CA LEU A 371 17.09 9.41 22.76
C LEU A 371 17.56 9.03 21.34
N PRO A 372 17.12 7.90 20.78
CA PRO A 372 17.53 7.48 19.44
C PRO A 372 16.80 8.21 18.31
N SER A 373 15.85 9.09 18.62
CA SER A 373 15.12 9.92 17.64
C SER A 373 15.83 11.24 17.29
N LEU A 374 16.87 11.62 18.05
CA LEU A 374 17.58 12.86 17.80
C LEU A 374 18.38 12.78 16.50
N LYS A 375 18.40 13.89 15.75
CA LYS A 375 19.04 14.00 14.44
C LYS A 375 20.31 14.84 14.50
N ASP A 376 21.30 14.44 13.72
CA ASP A 376 22.53 15.21 13.47
C ASP A 376 22.32 16.34 12.44
N ILE A 377 23.40 17.03 12.04
CA ILE A 377 23.34 18.09 11.01
C ILE A 377 22.90 17.61 9.62
N TYR A 378 23.02 16.32 9.31
CA TYR A 378 22.56 15.71 8.07
C TYR A 378 21.13 15.17 8.18
N GLY A 379 20.49 15.32 9.35
CA GLY A 379 19.16 14.78 9.62
C GLY A 379 19.19 13.29 9.95
N GLU A 380 20.36 12.69 10.14
CA GLU A 380 20.52 11.27 10.42
C GLU A 380 20.26 11.00 11.89
N THR A 381 19.52 9.92 12.17
CA THR A 381 19.40 9.34 13.51
C THR A 381 20.51 8.30 13.73
N PRO A 382 20.76 7.85 14.98
CA PRO A 382 21.68 6.73 15.23
C PRO A 382 21.35 5.47 14.42
N LEU A 383 20.07 5.26 14.06
CA LEU A 383 19.64 4.15 13.21
C LEU A 383 20.15 4.26 11.77
N HIS A 384 20.20 5.48 11.21
CA HIS A 384 20.81 5.74 9.90
C HIS A 384 22.32 5.44 9.93
N ILE A 385 23.01 5.90 10.97
CA ILE A 385 24.45 5.63 11.15
C ILE A 385 24.69 4.12 11.30
N ALA A 386 23.85 3.42 12.08
CA ALA A 386 23.93 1.98 12.25
C ALA A 386 23.77 1.24 10.92
N ALA A 387 22.80 1.63 10.08
CA ALA A 387 22.59 1.07 8.75
C ALA A 387 23.77 1.38 7.80
N ARG A 388 24.24 2.63 7.77
CA ARG A 388 25.32 3.11 6.90
C ARG A 388 26.67 2.48 7.20
N VAL A 389 26.96 2.23 8.47
CA VAL A 389 28.22 1.59 8.90
C VAL A 389 28.13 0.06 8.78
N GLY A 390 26.92 -0.50 8.66
CA GLY A 390 26.71 -1.95 8.65
C GLY A 390 26.86 -2.55 10.04
N MET A 391 26.26 -1.93 11.07
CA MET A 391 26.26 -2.47 12.43
C MET A 391 25.42 -3.75 12.53
N ASP A 392 25.73 -4.59 13.52
CA ASP A 392 25.02 -5.86 13.74
C ASP A 392 23.55 -5.61 14.10
N VAL A 393 22.68 -6.54 13.70
CA VAL A 393 21.22 -6.50 13.94
C VAL A 393 20.87 -6.31 15.42
N SER A 394 21.70 -6.81 16.34
CA SER A 394 21.51 -6.61 17.79
C SER A 394 21.50 -5.13 18.19
N ILE A 395 22.34 -4.29 17.58
CA ILE A 395 22.38 -2.84 17.87
C ILE A 395 21.16 -2.14 17.25
N ILE A 396 20.80 -2.52 16.02
CA ILE A 396 19.60 -2.03 15.34
C ILE A 396 18.35 -2.32 16.19
N ASN A 397 18.22 -3.55 16.71
CA ASN A 397 17.14 -3.95 17.58
C ASN A 397 17.12 -3.15 18.90
N GLN A 398 18.28 -2.88 19.52
CA GLN A 398 18.36 -2.04 20.72
C GLN A 398 17.84 -0.62 20.46
N LEU A 399 18.23 0.00 19.36
CA LEU A 399 17.78 1.34 18.98
C LEU A 399 16.27 1.38 18.72
N ILE A 400 15.73 0.39 18.00
CA ILE A 400 14.29 0.31 17.69
C ILE A 400 13.48 0.06 18.96
N ARG A 401 13.93 -0.83 19.86
CA ARG A 401 13.29 -1.04 21.18
C ARG A 401 13.30 0.21 22.05
N ALA A 402 14.28 1.08 21.88
CA ALA A 402 14.34 2.38 22.52
C ALA A 402 13.53 3.49 21.81
N GLY A 403 12.74 3.14 20.78
CA GLY A 403 11.82 4.04 20.09
C GLY A 403 12.38 4.69 18.82
N ALA A 404 13.43 4.15 18.20
CA ALA A 404 13.86 4.62 16.88
C ALA A 404 12.83 4.25 15.80
N ASP A 405 12.41 5.23 15.00
CA ASP A 405 11.53 4.99 13.84
C ASP A 405 12.34 4.37 12.68
N VAL A 406 11.86 3.23 12.18
CA VAL A 406 12.48 2.46 11.09
C VAL A 406 12.36 3.15 9.73
N ASN A 407 11.37 4.03 9.57
CA ASN A 407 11.06 4.74 8.32
C ASN A 407 11.46 6.21 8.36
N GLU A 408 12.16 6.64 9.42
CA GLU A 408 12.63 8.01 9.56
C GLU A 408 13.51 8.41 8.37
N ARG A 409 13.45 9.68 7.99
CA ARG A 409 14.12 10.18 6.79
C ARG A 409 15.14 11.26 7.15
N ASN A 410 16.36 11.12 6.62
CA ASN A 410 17.39 12.15 6.76
C ASN A 410 17.15 13.34 5.80
N LYS A 411 18.04 14.34 5.77
CA LYS A 411 17.88 15.52 4.89
C LYS A 411 17.94 15.20 3.39
N LYS A 412 18.49 14.04 3.00
CA LYS A 412 18.46 13.52 1.63
C LYS A 412 17.20 12.70 1.34
N GLY A 413 16.33 12.52 2.33
CA GLY A 413 15.16 11.66 2.23
C GLY A 413 15.49 10.16 2.30
N GLU A 414 16.72 9.77 2.64
CA GLU A 414 17.13 8.37 2.73
C GLU A 414 16.59 7.76 4.02
N THR A 415 16.07 6.53 3.95
CA THR A 415 15.67 5.73 5.12
C THR A 415 16.83 4.83 5.58
N PRO A 416 16.83 4.33 6.83
CA PRO A 416 17.79 3.32 7.28
C PRO A 416 17.84 2.08 6.38
N LEU A 417 16.69 1.64 5.84
CA LEU A 417 16.63 0.51 4.91
C LEU A 417 17.40 0.80 3.60
N LEU A 418 17.22 1.98 3.00
CA LEU A 418 17.95 2.37 1.79
C LEU A 418 19.47 2.34 2.01
N LEU A 419 19.93 2.89 3.14
CA LEU A 419 21.35 2.90 3.50
C LEU A 419 21.93 1.50 3.74
N ALA A 420 21.15 0.59 4.37
CA ALA A 420 21.57 -0.80 4.58
C ALA A 420 21.74 -1.55 3.25
N ILE A 421 20.83 -1.34 2.30
CA ILE A 421 20.89 -1.93 0.95
C ILE A 421 22.08 -1.37 0.17
N ASP A 422 22.33 -0.05 0.25
CA ASP A 422 23.48 0.55 -0.44
C ASP A 422 24.82 -0.05 0.02
N ARG A 423 24.91 -0.36 1.32
CA ARG A 423 26.06 -1.03 1.93
C ARG A 423 26.08 -2.55 1.80
N ASN A 424 25.10 -3.13 1.09
CA ASN A 424 24.95 -4.56 0.91
C ASN A 424 24.85 -5.36 2.23
N ASN A 425 24.27 -4.75 3.29
CA ASN A 425 24.01 -5.41 4.55
C ASN A 425 22.64 -6.11 4.52
N ILE A 426 22.63 -7.31 3.92
CA ILE A 426 21.43 -8.12 3.71
C ILE A 426 20.73 -8.44 5.03
N ALA A 427 21.48 -8.79 6.09
CA ALA A 427 20.91 -9.14 7.38
C ALA A 427 20.14 -7.97 8.02
N ALA A 428 20.70 -6.75 7.96
CA ALA A 428 20.00 -5.56 8.42
C ALA A 428 18.79 -5.23 7.53
N ALA A 429 18.92 -5.33 6.21
CA ALA A 429 17.83 -5.06 5.28
C ALA A 429 16.63 -6.00 5.50
N THR A 430 16.87 -7.31 5.64
CA THR A 430 15.84 -8.29 5.99
C THR A 430 15.18 -7.93 7.32
N TYR A 431 15.98 -7.63 8.34
CA TYR A 431 15.45 -7.29 9.65
C TYR A 431 14.57 -6.02 9.62
N PHE A 432 15.01 -4.97 8.93
CA PHE A 432 14.21 -3.76 8.74
C PHE A 432 12.87 -4.05 8.06
N VAL A 433 12.86 -4.89 7.02
CA VAL A 433 11.61 -5.29 6.36
C VAL A 433 10.69 -6.08 7.28
N THR A 434 11.23 -6.99 8.12
CA THR A 434 10.40 -7.70 9.12
C THR A 434 9.74 -6.77 10.13
N LEU A 435 10.29 -5.56 10.31
CA LEU A 435 9.77 -4.51 11.18
C LEU A 435 8.85 -3.51 10.46
N GLY A 436 8.51 -3.75 9.19
CA GLY A 436 7.61 -2.89 8.42
C GLY A 436 8.30 -1.68 7.77
N ALA A 437 9.60 -1.79 7.46
CA ALA A 437 10.28 -0.77 6.67
C ALA A 437 9.66 -0.65 5.27
N ASP A 438 9.40 0.59 4.85
CA ASP A 438 8.83 0.90 3.54
C ASP A 438 9.88 0.76 2.44
N ILE A 439 9.67 -0.21 1.56
CA ILE A 439 10.55 -0.49 0.42
C ILE A 439 10.42 0.54 -0.71
N ASN A 440 9.37 1.38 -0.69
CA ASN A 440 9.03 2.35 -1.72
C ASN A 440 9.32 3.80 -1.33
N ALA A 441 9.97 4.04 -0.17
CA ALA A 441 10.30 5.39 0.28
C ALA A 441 11.32 6.06 -0.68
N GLU A 442 10.88 7.08 -1.43
CA GLU A 442 11.68 7.77 -2.46
C GLU A 442 12.55 8.90 -1.92
N ASN A 443 13.88 8.79 -1.94
CA ASN A 443 14.80 9.87 -1.58
C ASN A 443 14.74 11.07 -2.57
N ILE A 444 15.54 12.12 -2.35
CA ILE A 444 15.57 13.31 -3.24
C ILE A 444 15.95 12.93 -4.68
N ASP A 445 16.78 11.91 -4.86
CA ASP A 445 17.21 11.39 -6.16
C ASP A 445 16.18 10.43 -6.80
N LYS A 446 14.99 10.28 -6.19
CA LYS A 446 13.93 9.34 -6.58
C LYS A 446 14.36 7.86 -6.55
N GLU A 447 15.40 7.54 -5.78
CA GLU A 447 15.76 6.17 -5.46
C GLU A 447 14.91 5.67 -4.30
N THR A 448 14.40 4.46 -4.44
CA THR A 448 13.73 3.69 -3.38
C THR A 448 14.62 2.54 -2.92
N PRO A 449 14.43 2.02 -1.69
CA PRO A 449 15.06 0.77 -1.26
C PRO A 449 14.89 -0.36 -2.28
N LEU A 450 13.69 -0.49 -2.87
CA LEU A 450 13.38 -1.50 -3.87
C LEU A 450 14.19 -1.32 -5.17
N THR A 451 14.22 -0.10 -5.73
CA THR A 451 15.00 0.16 -6.95
C THR A 451 16.49 -0.07 -6.71
N LYS A 452 17.00 0.30 -5.52
CA LYS A 452 18.41 0.06 -5.18
C LYS A 452 18.71 -1.42 -5.02
N ALA A 453 17.78 -2.21 -4.48
CA ALA A 453 17.93 -3.65 -4.37
C ALA A 453 18.02 -4.32 -5.75
N PHE A 454 17.27 -3.85 -6.75
CA PHE A 454 17.39 -4.32 -8.13
C PHE A 454 18.80 -4.09 -8.70
N ASP A 455 19.42 -2.95 -8.41
CA ASP A 455 20.79 -2.64 -8.85
C ASP A 455 21.84 -3.54 -8.16
N LYS A 456 21.59 -4.00 -6.92
CA LYS A 456 22.51 -4.88 -6.17
C LYS A 456 22.39 -6.35 -6.58
N GLY A 457 21.20 -6.82 -6.92
CA GLY A 457 20.96 -8.17 -7.44
C GLY A 457 19.96 -9.02 -6.65
N LEU A 458 19.74 -10.25 -7.13
CA LEU A 458 18.65 -11.14 -6.71
C LEU A 458 18.62 -11.44 -5.20
N GLU A 459 19.77 -11.67 -4.57
CA GLU A 459 19.81 -12.03 -3.15
C GLU A 459 19.32 -10.89 -2.25
N THR A 460 19.64 -9.64 -2.61
CA THR A 460 19.13 -8.46 -1.91
C THR A 460 17.63 -8.29 -2.14
N VAL A 461 17.15 -8.54 -3.37
CA VAL A 461 15.71 -8.49 -3.68
C VAL A 461 14.94 -9.54 -2.87
N LYS A 462 15.40 -10.79 -2.81
CA LYS A 462 14.80 -11.85 -1.98
C LYS A 462 14.78 -11.50 -0.50
N ALA A 463 15.80 -10.79 -0.03
CA ALA A 463 15.92 -10.37 1.34
C ALA A 463 14.93 -9.27 1.75
N ILE A 464 14.54 -8.40 0.81
CA ILE A 464 13.64 -7.27 1.09
C ILE A 464 12.20 -7.50 0.60
N ILE A 465 11.96 -8.43 -0.31
CA ILE A 465 10.62 -8.77 -0.78
C ILE A 465 10.10 -9.95 0.02
N THR A 466 9.02 -9.71 0.74
CA THR A 466 8.30 -10.67 1.57
C THR A 466 6.86 -10.82 1.06
N PRO A 467 6.16 -11.93 1.36
CA PRO A 467 4.75 -12.06 0.98
C PRO A 467 3.86 -10.90 1.47
N GLN A 468 4.23 -10.25 2.57
CA GLN A 468 3.51 -9.12 3.14
C GLN A 468 3.68 -7.83 2.34
N ASN A 469 4.88 -7.53 1.83
CA ASN A 469 5.16 -6.29 1.11
C ASN A 469 5.17 -6.43 -0.41
N LEU A 470 5.07 -7.66 -0.94
CA LEU A 470 5.03 -7.92 -2.37
C LEU A 470 3.90 -7.12 -3.04
N GLY A 471 2.71 -7.06 -2.41
CA GLY A 471 1.58 -6.24 -2.86
C GLY A 471 1.70 -4.73 -2.62
N GLY A 472 2.79 -4.28 -1.99
CA GLY A 472 3.05 -2.88 -1.70
C GLY A 472 3.15 -2.07 -2.99
N ARG A 473 2.48 -0.91 -3.02
CA ARG A 473 2.45 -0.02 -4.18
C ARG A 473 3.18 1.27 -3.85
N ASP A 474 3.83 1.83 -4.85
CA ASP A 474 4.42 3.17 -4.73
C ASP A 474 3.36 4.27 -4.87
N SER A 475 3.82 5.53 -4.90
CA SER A 475 3.00 6.72 -5.06
C SER A 475 2.13 6.75 -6.32
N LEU A 476 2.56 6.06 -7.39
CA LEU A 476 1.85 5.93 -8.67
C LEU A 476 1.01 4.66 -8.76
N GLY A 477 0.90 3.90 -7.66
CA GLY A 477 0.20 2.63 -7.63
C GLY A 477 0.96 1.48 -8.28
N ARG A 478 2.24 1.63 -8.62
CA ARG A 478 3.03 0.60 -9.29
C ARG A 478 3.47 -0.46 -8.28
N SER A 479 3.36 -1.73 -8.68
CA SER A 479 3.86 -2.86 -7.88
C SER A 479 5.36 -3.11 -8.11
N PRO A 480 6.03 -3.95 -7.31
CA PRO A 480 7.44 -4.27 -7.52
C PRO A 480 7.73 -4.85 -8.91
N LEU A 481 6.78 -5.60 -9.47
CA LEU A 481 6.88 -6.12 -10.84
C LEU A 481 6.85 -5.01 -11.89
N HIS A 482 6.04 -3.96 -11.72
CA HIS A 482 6.05 -2.80 -12.63
C HIS A 482 7.41 -2.13 -12.61
N ILE A 483 7.94 -1.87 -11.42
CA ILE A 483 9.21 -1.17 -11.24
C ILE A 483 10.37 -2.00 -11.82
N ALA A 484 10.36 -3.32 -11.62
CA ALA A 484 11.36 -4.23 -12.18
C ALA A 484 11.37 -4.21 -13.73
N VAL A 485 10.19 -4.16 -14.36
CA VAL A 485 10.08 -4.06 -15.83
C VAL A 485 10.50 -2.68 -16.33
N ILE A 486 10.12 -1.60 -15.65
CA ILE A 486 10.52 -0.23 -16.01
C ILE A 486 12.05 -0.07 -15.96
N LYS A 487 12.71 -0.74 -15.01
CA LYS A 487 14.17 -0.73 -14.84
C LYS A 487 14.89 -1.76 -15.71
N SER A 488 14.17 -2.56 -16.51
CA SER A 488 14.73 -3.66 -17.31
C SER A 488 15.66 -4.57 -16.51
N CYS A 489 15.19 -5.03 -15.36
CA CYS A 489 15.95 -5.90 -14.47
C CYS A 489 16.22 -7.30 -15.08
N ASN A 490 17.20 -8.02 -14.51
CA ASN A 490 17.51 -9.38 -14.93
C ASN A 490 16.30 -10.33 -14.84
N THR A 491 16.21 -11.26 -15.79
CA THR A 491 15.23 -12.35 -15.88
C THR A 491 15.04 -13.12 -14.57
N ASP A 492 16.08 -13.34 -13.77
CA ASP A 492 15.96 -14.08 -12.51
C ASP A 492 15.17 -13.30 -11.45
N ILE A 493 15.30 -11.96 -11.42
CA ILE A 493 14.51 -11.08 -10.57
C ILE A 493 13.04 -11.10 -11.03
N LEU A 494 12.82 -11.00 -12.35
CA LEU A 494 11.46 -11.07 -12.90
C LEU A 494 10.79 -12.42 -12.59
N ARG A 495 11.50 -13.55 -12.77
CA ARG A 495 10.98 -14.89 -12.41
C ARG A 495 10.65 -15.01 -10.93
N PHE A 496 11.50 -14.46 -10.05
CA PHE A 496 11.23 -14.44 -8.62
C PHE A 496 9.98 -13.62 -8.26
N LEU A 497 9.76 -12.49 -8.92
CA LEU A 497 8.54 -11.68 -8.72
C LEU A 497 7.29 -12.36 -9.30
N LEU A 498 7.45 -13.14 -10.37
CA LEU A 498 6.35 -13.81 -11.08
C LEU A 498 5.90 -15.12 -10.44
N SER A 499 6.76 -15.80 -9.67
CA SER A 499 6.41 -17.06 -9.00
C SER A 499 5.17 -16.94 -8.11
N GLU A 500 4.86 -15.73 -7.64
CA GLU A 500 3.74 -15.45 -6.74
C GLU A 500 2.41 -15.14 -7.45
N LYS A 501 2.34 -15.20 -8.79
CA LYS A 501 1.18 -15.12 -9.74
C LYS A 501 0.08 -14.06 -9.53
N LYS A 502 0.05 -13.33 -8.42
CA LYS A 502 -1.02 -12.39 -8.03
C LYS A 502 -0.88 -10.99 -8.65
N GLN A 503 0.18 -10.71 -9.42
CA GLN A 503 0.51 -9.34 -9.86
C GLN A 503 0.57 -9.13 -11.37
N ILE A 504 0.44 -10.18 -12.17
CA ILE A 504 0.73 -10.15 -13.61
C ILE A 504 -0.20 -9.18 -14.35
N SER A 505 -1.46 -9.10 -13.91
CA SER A 505 -2.50 -8.24 -14.51
C SER A 505 -2.89 -7.06 -13.62
N ALA A 506 -2.13 -6.79 -12.55
CA ALA A 506 -2.40 -5.63 -11.72
C ALA A 506 -2.08 -4.35 -12.50
N GLY A 507 -3.03 -3.42 -12.61
CA GLY A 507 -2.78 -2.09 -13.17
C GLY A 507 -2.26 -1.12 -12.12
N ASP A 508 -1.45 -0.16 -12.53
CA ASP A 508 -1.11 1.05 -11.75
C ASP A 508 -2.31 2.02 -11.66
N GLN A 509 -2.11 3.25 -11.16
CA GLN A 509 -3.18 4.26 -11.10
C GLN A 509 -3.76 4.64 -12.47
N MET A 510 -2.99 4.49 -13.56
CA MET A 510 -3.44 4.74 -14.93
C MET A 510 -4.01 3.48 -15.59
N GLY A 511 -4.03 2.34 -14.91
CA GLY A 511 -4.43 1.05 -15.45
C GLY A 511 -3.36 0.35 -16.30
N ASN A 512 -2.13 0.86 -16.33
CA ASN A 512 -1.01 0.19 -17.01
C ASN A 512 -0.59 -1.04 -16.21
N THR A 513 -0.62 -2.19 -16.86
CA THR A 513 -0.03 -3.44 -16.34
C THR A 513 1.48 -3.48 -16.60
N PRO A 514 2.25 -4.40 -15.97
CA PRO A 514 3.67 -4.56 -16.28
C PRO A 514 3.95 -4.81 -17.76
N LEU A 515 3.01 -5.48 -18.47
CA LEU A 515 3.14 -5.72 -19.91
C LEU A 515 3.03 -4.44 -20.74
N HIS A 516 2.28 -3.42 -20.30
CA HIS A 516 2.26 -2.12 -20.98
C HIS A 516 3.65 -1.49 -21.00
N TYR A 517 4.35 -1.52 -19.87
CA TYR A 517 5.71 -0.99 -19.76
C TYR A 517 6.73 -1.80 -20.57
N ALA A 518 6.64 -3.14 -20.54
CA ALA A 518 7.50 -3.99 -21.36
C ALA A 518 7.34 -3.68 -22.86
N VAL A 519 6.11 -3.51 -23.34
CA VAL A 519 5.84 -3.14 -24.73
C VAL A 519 6.34 -1.72 -25.06
N ALA A 520 6.08 -0.74 -24.19
CA ALA A 520 6.51 0.63 -24.38
C ALA A 520 8.04 0.75 -24.50
N ASN A 521 8.77 0.02 -23.66
CA ASN A 521 10.24 -0.04 -23.67
C ASN A 521 10.82 -0.97 -24.76
N ASN A 522 9.97 -1.71 -25.50
CA ASN A 522 10.36 -2.80 -26.41
C ASN A 522 11.25 -3.86 -25.73
N ASP A 523 10.98 -4.16 -24.46
CA ASP A 523 11.67 -5.18 -23.69
C ASP A 523 11.08 -6.56 -24.01
N LYS A 524 11.60 -7.17 -25.09
CA LYS A 524 11.16 -8.49 -25.56
C LYS A 524 11.26 -9.55 -24.47
N VAL A 525 12.34 -9.55 -23.69
CA VAL A 525 12.61 -10.62 -22.72
C VAL A 525 11.61 -10.56 -21.56
N ALA A 526 11.39 -9.37 -21.01
CA ALA A 526 10.38 -9.17 -19.98
C ALA A 526 8.97 -9.45 -20.52
N GLY A 527 8.67 -8.98 -21.74
CA GLY A 527 7.38 -9.17 -22.39
C GLY A 527 7.03 -10.64 -22.64
N GLU A 528 7.96 -11.42 -23.21
CA GLU A 528 7.78 -12.86 -23.45
C GLU A 528 7.56 -13.63 -22.15
N LEU A 529 8.31 -13.30 -21.09
CA LEU A 529 8.17 -13.91 -19.78
C LEU A 529 6.80 -13.60 -19.16
N LEU A 530 6.35 -12.35 -19.21
CA LEU A 530 5.04 -11.94 -18.72
C LEU A 530 3.90 -12.66 -19.46
N MET A 531 3.99 -12.75 -20.79
CA MET A 531 3.00 -13.47 -21.60
C MET A 531 3.03 -14.97 -21.34
N ALA A 532 4.21 -15.57 -21.12
CA ALA A 532 4.33 -16.98 -20.77
C ALA A 532 3.61 -17.34 -19.46
N GLU A 533 3.63 -16.42 -18.49
CA GLU A 533 2.92 -16.54 -17.21
C GLU A 533 1.44 -16.07 -17.25
N GLY A 534 0.93 -15.68 -18.43
CA GLY A 534 -0.49 -15.39 -18.65
C GLY A 534 -0.88 -13.91 -18.63
N ALA A 535 0.07 -12.98 -18.81
CA ALA A 535 -0.26 -11.57 -19.00
C ALA A 535 -1.12 -11.36 -20.25
N SER A 536 -2.29 -10.74 -20.08
CA SER A 536 -3.19 -10.42 -21.19
C SER A 536 -2.67 -9.22 -22.00
N ILE A 537 -2.65 -9.37 -23.31
CA ILE A 537 -2.28 -8.32 -24.28
C ILE A 537 -3.43 -7.34 -24.55
N PHE A 538 -4.64 -7.62 -24.07
CA PHE A 538 -5.86 -6.87 -24.41
C PHE A 538 -6.29 -5.85 -23.36
N VAL A 539 -5.71 -5.89 -22.15
CA VAL A 539 -6.10 -4.99 -21.05
C VAL A 539 -5.86 -3.55 -21.47
N ALA A 540 -6.91 -2.74 -21.55
CA ALA A 540 -6.79 -1.32 -21.86
C ALA A 540 -6.58 -0.49 -20.59
N ASN A 541 -5.64 0.44 -20.64
CA ASN A 541 -5.45 1.44 -19.59
C ASN A 541 -6.51 2.56 -19.67
N MET A 542 -6.43 3.56 -18.79
CA MET A 542 -7.37 4.70 -18.77
C MET A 542 -7.37 5.53 -20.07
N GLN A 543 -6.30 5.46 -20.88
CA GLN A 543 -6.22 6.11 -22.19
C GLN A 543 -6.76 5.21 -23.34
N GLY A 544 -7.29 4.03 -23.02
CA GLY A 544 -7.76 3.07 -24.03
C GLY A 544 -6.62 2.41 -24.82
N ALA A 545 -5.37 2.50 -24.34
CA ALA A 545 -4.23 1.82 -24.93
C ALA A 545 -4.05 0.46 -24.24
N SER A 546 -4.12 -0.61 -25.03
CA SER A 546 -3.74 -1.96 -24.59
C SER A 546 -2.29 -2.26 -24.98
N PRO A 547 -1.62 -3.24 -24.36
CA PRO A 547 -0.28 -3.66 -24.77
C PRO A 547 -0.26 -4.05 -26.26
N LEU A 548 -1.31 -4.69 -26.75
CA LEU A 548 -1.47 -4.98 -28.17
C LEU A 548 -1.53 -3.69 -29.00
N LYS A 549 -2.37 -2.72 -28.64
CA LYS A 549 -2.49 -1.46 -29.38
C LYS A 549 -1.17 -0.71 -29.46
N THR A 550 -0.48 -0.58 -28.33
CA THR A 550 0.83 0.08 -28.27
C THR A 550 1.87 -0.64 -29.13
N ALA A 551 1.87 -1.98 -29.11
CA ALA A 551 2.81 -2.75 -29.92
C ALA A 551 2.57 -2.62 -31.42
N LEU A 552 1.31 -2.63 -31.87
CA LEU A 552 0.98 -2.62 -33.30
C LEU A 552 1.04 -1.24 -33.93
N THR A 553 0.91 -0.18 -33.14
CA THR A 553 0.92 1.22 -33.63
C THR A 553 2.31 1.86 -33.59
N GLN A 554 3.23 1.35 -32.77
CA GLN A 554 4.59 1.90 -32.66
C GLN A 554 5.59 1.15 -33.53
N VAL A 555 6.39 1.89 -34.29
CA VAL A 555 7.45 1.34 -35.16
C VAL A 555 8.57 0.72 -34.31
N GLY A 556 8.98 -0.52 -34.60
CA GLY A 556 10.14 -1.14 -33.95
C GLY A 556 10.15 -2.67 -33.80
N GLY A 557 9.34 -3.41 -34.57
CA GLY A 557 9.38 -4.88 -34.56
C GLY A 557 8.74 -5.52 -33.32
N ARG A 558 7.94 -4.76 -32.55
CA ARG A 558 7.24 -5.23 -31.35
C ARG A 558 6.21 -6.31 -31.70
N GLU A 559 5.59 -6.17 -32.86
CA GLU A 559 4.64 -7.10 -33.45
C GLU A 559 5.20 -8.54 -33.51
N GLY A 560 6.51 -8.69 -33.73
CA GLY A 560 7.13 -10.00 -33.91
C GLY A 560 7.18 -10.88 -32.66
N TRP A 561 7.28 -10.28 -31.47
CA TRP A 561 7.31 -11.03 -30.22
C TRP A 561 5.97 -11.01 -29.48
N ILE A 562 5.19 -9.93 -29.61
CA ILE A 562 3.86 -9.87 -29.00
C ILE A 562 2.85 -10.79 -29.69
N LEU A 563 2.99 -11.03 -31.01
CA LEU A 563 2.16 -11.94 -31.81
C LEU A 563 2.87 -13.29 -32.03
N ASN A 564 3.06 -14.03 -30.96
CA ASN A 564 3.61 -15.39 -31.00
C ASN A 564 2.51 -16.44 -31.23
N GLN A 565 2.90 -17.72 -31.27
CA GLN A 565 1.98 -18.84 -31.53
C GLN A 565 0.78 -18.90 -30.54
N LYS A 566 0.96 -18.45 -29.29
CA LYS A 566 -0.13 -18.42 -28.30
C LYS A 566 -1.03 -17.21 -28.45
N THR A 567 -0.48 -16.05 -28.79
CA THR A 567 -1.21 -14.77 -28.79
C THR A 567 -1.84 -14.41 -30.13
N ILE A 568 -1.30 -14.90 -31.27
CA ILE A 568 -1.78 -14.59 -32.63
C ILE A 568 -3.28 -14.87 -32.82
N ASN A 569 -3.81 -15.87 -32.13
CA ASN A 569 -5.22 -16.27 -32.13
C ASN A 569 -5.85 -16.21 -30.73
N ALA A 570 -5.20 -15.54 -29.77
CA ALA A 570 -5.80 -15.32 -28.46
C ALA A 570 -7.04 -14.45 -28.59
N GLN A 571 -7.98 -14.61 -27.66
CA GLN A 571 -9.23 -13.87 -27.65
C GLN A 571 -9.32 -13.05 -26.36
N ASP A 572 -9.86 -11.83 -26.47
CA ASP A 572 -10.30 -11.06 -25.32
C ASP A 572 -11.60 -11.65 -24.72
N SER A 573 -12.15 -10.99 -23.70
CA SER A 573 -13.42 -11.40 -23.11
C SER A 573 -14.62 -11.31 -24.05
N ALA A 574 -14.54 -10.50 -25.11
CA ALA A 574 -15.56 -10.37 -26.14
C ALA A 574 -15.35 -11.33 -27.33
N GLY A 575 -14.29 -12.15 -27.32
CA GLY A 575 -13.96 -13.09 -28.39
C GLY A 575 -13.15 -12.49 -29.53
N ASN A 576 -12.76 -11.21 -29.46
CA ASN A 576 -11.98 -10.53 -30.49
C ASN A 576 -10.53 -11.02 -30.49
N THR A 577 -10.02 -11.34 -31.67
CA THR A 577 -8.61 -11.71 -31.89
C THR A 577 -7.77 -10.48 -32.23
N PRO A 578 -6.43 -10.56 -32.22
CA PRO A 578 -5.58 -9.47 -32.69
C PRO A 578 -5.91 -9.00 -34.12
N LEU A 579 -6.41 -9.89 -34.98
CA LEU A 579 -6.83 -9.54 -36.33
C LEU A 579 -8.10 -8.66 -36.35
N HIS A 580 -9.04 -8.86 -35.42
CA HIS A 580 -10.21 -7.97 -35.27
C HIS A 580 -9.75 -6.55 -34.95
N TYR A 581 -8.87 -6.41 -33.95
CA TYR A 581 -8.34 -5.11 -33.55
C TYR A 581 -7.47 -4.45 -34.64
N ALA A 582 -6.62 -5.21 -35.32
CA ALA A 582 -5.81 -4.67 -36.42
C ALA A 582 -6.68 -4.13 -37.56
N ALA A 583 -7.80 -4.82 -37.87
CA ALA A 583 -8.79 -4.35 -38.83
C ALA A 583 -9.51 -3.09 -38.35
N GLU A 584 -9.95 -3.05 -37.09
CA GLU A 584 -10.62 -1.89 -36.49
C GLU A 584 -9.71 -0.65 -36.42
N TRP A 585 -8.42 -0.84 -36.17
CA TRP A 585 -7.42 0.24 -36.11
C TRP A 585 -6.82 0.62 -37.48
N LYS A 586 -7.33 0.06 -38.58
CA LYS A 586 -6.88 0.31 -39.95
C LYS A 586 -5.39 -0.01 -40.19
N LEU A 587 -4.84 -1.02 -39.53
CA LEU A 587 -3.43 -1.39 -39.62
C LEU A 587 -3.19 -2.45 -40.70
N VAL A 588 -3.37 -2.09 -41.96
CA VAL A 588 -3.34 -3.02 -43.11
C VAL A 588 -2.04 -3.85 -43.18
N SER A 589 -0.87 -3.22 -42.99
CA SER A 589 0.41 -3.95 -42.99
C SER A 589 0.51 -5.00 -41.88
N ILE A 590 -0.02 -4.68 -40.69
CA ILE A 590 -0.04 -5.59 -39.54
C ILE A 590 -1.08 -6.69 -39.74
N MET A 591 -2.22 -6.40 -40.38
CA MET A 591 -3.18 -7.42 -40.77
C MET A 591 -2.52 -8.45 -41.69
N ASN A 592 -1.77 -8.01 -42.70
CA ASN A 592 -1.05 -8.93 -43.60
C ASN A 592 -0.05 -9.78 -42.81
N TYR A 593 0.71 -9.15 -41.90
CA TYR A 593 1.62 -9.84 -40.99
C TYR A 593 0.92 -10.93 -40.16
N ILE A 594 -0.22 -10.60 -39.53
CA ILE A 594 -0.99 -11.55 -38.70
C ILE A 594 -1.47 -12.73 -39.54
N ILE A 595 -1.98 -12.46 -40.75
CA ILE A 595 -2.48 -13.47 -41.68
C ILE A 595 -1.35 -14.43 -42.11
N LEU A 596 -0.20 -13.88 -42.52
CA LEU A 596 0.99 -14.64 -42.90
C LEU A 596 1.51 -15.54 -41.76
N LYS A 597 1.36 -15.10 -40.51
CA LYS A 597 1.75 -15.86 -39.30
C LYS A 597 0.72 -16.89 -38.82
N GLY A 598 -0.40 -17.07 -39.54
CA GLY A 598 -1.42 -18.07 -39.21
C GLY A 598 -2.57 -17.55 -38.34
N GLY A 599 -2.81 -16.24 -38.35
CA GLY A 599 -4.02 -15.65 -37.80
C GLY A 599 -5.27 -16.17 -38.52
N LYS A 600 -6.31 -16.52 -37.76
CA LYS A 600 -7.58 -17.01 -38.30
C LYS A 600 -8.38 -15.85 -38.92
N ILE A 601 -8.43 -15.82 -40.25
CA ILE A 601 -9.12 -14.79 -41.04
C ILE A 601 -10.63 -14.71 -40.73
N ASP A 602 -11.30 -15.85 -40.57
CA ASP A 602 -12.73 -15.94 -40.22
C ASP A 602 -12.94 -16.30 -38.74
N ALA A 603 -12.04 -15.87 -37.84
CA ALA A 603 -12.28 -16.00 -36.40
C ALA A 603 -13.58 -15.29 -36.03
N ARG A 604 -14.39 -15.88 -35.15
CA ARG A 604 -15.65 -15.31 -34.72
C ARG A 604 -15.55 -14.82 -33.28
N ASN A 605 -15.99 -13.59 -33.03
CA ASN A 605 -16.17 -13.08 -31.69
C ASN A 605 -17.49 -13.57 -31.07
N THR A 606 -17.85 -13.08 -29.88
CA THR A 606 -19.08 -13.46 -29.17
C THR A 606 -20.36 -13.10 -29.93
N ASN A 607 -20.33 -12.07 -30.77
CA ASN A 607 -21.42 -11.68 -31.67
C ASN A 607 -21.41 -12.43 -33.00
N ALA A 608 -20.56 -13.46 -33.13
CA ALA A 608 -20.27 -14.16 -34.38
C ALA A 608 -19.72 -13.27 -35.52
N GLU A 609 -19.29 -12.05 -35.21
CA GLU A 609 -18.65 -11.15 -36.18
C GLU A 609 -17.23 -11.64 -36.48
N THR A 610 -16.82 -11.52 -37.74
CA THR A 610 -15.45 -11.81 -38.20
C THR A 610 -14.61 -10.54 -38.26
N PRO A 611 -13.27 -10.62 -38.44
CA PRO A 611 -12.42 -9.47 -38.70
C PRO A 611 -12.90 -8.58 -39.87
N LEU A 612 -13.64 -9.15 -40.83
CA LEU A 612 -14.29 -8.39 -41.90
C LEU A 612 -15.28 -7.35 -41.34
N PHE A 613 -16.10 -7.71 -40.34
CA PHE A 613 -17.00 -6.77 -39.68
C PHE A 613 -16.24 -5.68 -38.91
N SER A 614 -15.05 -6.00 -38.38
CA SER A 614 -14.20 -5.00 -37.71
C SER A 614 -13.61 -4.01 -38.72
N ALA A 615 -13.21 -4.47 -39.90
CA ALA A 615 -12.81 -3.60 -41.01
C ALA A 615 -13.96 -2.68 -41.46
N VAL A 616 -15.18 -3.23 -41.54
CA VAL A 616 -16.40 -2.47 -41.83
C VAL A 616 -16.63 -1.38 -40.78
N LYS A 617 -16.60 -1.69 -39.47
CA LYS A 617 -16.78 -0.71 -38.39
C LYS A 617 -15.83 0.48 -38.50
N SER A 618 -14.62 0.25 -39.00
CA SER A 618 -13.63 1.31 -39.19
C SER A 618 -13.82 2.11 -40.48
N ASP A 619 -14.63 1.63 -41.43
CA ASP A 619 -14.70 2.13 -42.81
C ASP A 619 -13.33 2.10 -43.50
N SER A 620 -12.80 0.89 -43.70
CA SER A 620 -11.49 0.64 -44.31
C SER A 620 -11.60 -0.28 -45.51
N ALA A 621 -11.70 0.30 -46.70
CA ALA A 621 -11.72 -0.43 -47.97
C ALA A 621 -10.45 -1.29 -48.18
N ASP A 622 -9.27 -0.75 -47.84
CA ASP A 622 -8.00 -1.47 -47.98
C ASP A 622 -7.93 -2.73 -47.09
N ALA A 623 -8.44 -2.63 -45.86
CA ALA A 623 -8.52 -3.77 -44.94
C ALA A 623 -9.47 -4.85 -45.48
N ILE A 624 -10.60 -4.45 -46.09
CA ILE A 624 -11.55 -5.37 -46.73
C ILE A 624 -10.90 -6.07 -47.92
N ARG A 625 -10.26 -5.31 -48.83
CA ARG A 625 -9.57 -5.87 -50.00
C ARG A 625 -8.47 -6.85 -49.58
N LEU A 626 -7.69 -6.52 -48.54
CA LEU A 626 -6.66 -7.43 -48.01
C LEU A 626 -7.26 -8.72 -47.42
N LEU A 627 -8.35 -8.63 -46.66
CA LEU A 627 -9.00 -9.81 -46.07
C LEU A 627 -9.61 -10.71 -47.16
N LEU A 628 -10.13 -10.12 -48.23
CA LEU A 628 -10.75 -10.86 -49.34
C LEU A 628 -9.73 -11.41 -50.35
N HIS A 629 -8.56 -10.78 -50.46
CA HIS A 629 -7.45 -11.20 -51.33
C HIS A 629 -6.12 -11.27 -50.57
N PRO A 630 -5.99 -12.17 -49.58
CA PRO A 630 -4.74 -12.31 -48.84
C PRO A 630 -3.70 -13.05 -49.67
N GLU A 631 -2.42 -12.72 -49.49
CA GLU A 631 -1.28 -13.38 -50.15
C GLU A 631 -1.21 -14.90 -49.87
N THR A 632 -1.81 -15.35 -48.76
CA THR A 632 -1.88 -16.76 -48.37
C THR A 632 -2.86 -17.59 -49.22
N GLY A 633 -3.71 -16.95 -50.02
CA GLY A 633 -4.70 -17.59 -50.88
C GLY A 633 -6.01 -18.01 -50.18
N LYS A 634 -6.13 -17.87 -48.85
CA LYS A 634 -7.36 -18.16 -48.10
C LYS A 634 -8.19 -16.91 -47.87
N SER A 635 -9.08 -16.58 -48.78
CA SER A 635 -9.97 -15.41 -48.66
C SER A 635 -10.93 -15.48 -47.48
N ALA A 636 -11.20 -14.33 -46.84
CA ALA A 636 -12.28 -14.18 -45.88
C ALA A 636 -13.64 -14.49 -46.53
N ASN A 637 -14.55 -15.04 -45.74
CA ASN A 637 -15.91 -15.26 -46.19
C ASN A 637 -16.68 -13.93 -46.22
N ILE A 638 -16.88 -13.39 -47.43
CA ILE A 638 -17.66 -12.16 -47.66
C ILE A 638 -19.14 -12.31 -47.22
N ASP A 639 -19.66 -13.54 -47.23
CA ASP A 639 -21.02 -13.85 -46.84
C ASP A 639 -21.14 -14.22 -45.35
N ALA A 640 -20.12 -13.92 -44.54
CA ALA A 640 -20.17 -14.12 -43.10
C ALA A 640 -21.38 -13.39 -42.48
N ARG A 641 -21.96 -14.02 -41.44
CA ARG A 641 -23.15 -13.54 -40.73
C ARG A 641 -22.85 -13.41 -39.24
N ASP A 642 -23.32 -12.31 -38.65
CA ASP A 642 -23.33 -12.13 -37.20
C ASP A 642 -24.43 -12.99 -36.53
N PHE A 643 -24.58 -12.87 -35.21
CA PHE A 643 -25.56 -13.64 -34.44
C PHE A 643 -27.03 -13.32 -34.80
N LEU A 644 -27.32 -12.15 -35.39
CA LEU A 644 -28.64 -11.74 -35.86
C LEU A 644 -28.86 -12.11 -37.34
N GLY A 645 -27.89 -12.78 -37.96
CA GLY A 645 -27.91 -13.07 -39.40
C GLY A 645 -27.59 -11.87 -40.28
N ASN A 646 -27.13 -10.75 -39.72
CA ASN A 646 -26.73 -9.59 -40.52
C ASN A 646 -25.46 -9.91 -41.32
N SER A 647 -25.45 -9.52 -42.59
CA SER A 647 -24.25 -9.52 -43.42
C SER A 647 -23.32 -8.34 -43.08
N ALA A 648 -22.08 -8.39 -43.58
CA ALA A 648 -21.15 -7.27 -43.47
C ALA A 648 -21.73 -5.95 -44.03
N LEU A 649 -22.61 -6.03 -45.04
CA LEU A 649 -23.23 -4.86 -45.66
C LEU A 649 -24.32 -4.22 -44.78
N HIS A 650 -25.06 -5.00 -44.00
CA HIS A 650 -25.95 -4.45 -42.95
C HIS A 650 -25.12 -3.70 -41.91
N ALA A 651 -23.96 -4.24 -41.53
CA ALA A 651 -23.05 -3.57 -40.62
C ALA A 651 -22.51 -2.26 -41.21
N CYS A 652 -22.22 -2.18 -42.53
CA CYS A 652 -21.81 -0.93 -43.16
C CYS A 652 -22.86 0.17 -42.98
N ILE A 653 -24.13 -0.17 -43.15
CA ILE A 653 -25.23 0.81 -42.99
C ILE A 653 -25.35 1.22 -41.53
N ARG A 654 -25.31 0.26 -40.60
CA ARG A 654 -25.36 0.53 -39.16
C ARG A 654 -24.26 1.49 -38.69
N TRP A 655 -23.06 1.40 -39.26
CA TRP A 655 -21.89 2.22 -38.92
C TRP A 655 -21.62 3.36 -39.90
N SER A 656 -22.50 3.56 -40.89
CA SER A 656 -22.36 4.55 -41.97
C SER A 656 -21.03 4.46 -42.74
N SER A 657 -20.52 3.25 -42.96
CA SER A 657 -19.22 2.94 -43.56
C SER A 657 -19.34 2.77 -45.08
N TYR A 658 -19.25 3.89 -45.82
CA TYR A 658 -19.57 3.94 -47.24
C TYR A 658 -18.48 3.32 -48.11
N ASP A 659 -17.21 3.64 -47.86
CA ASP A 659 -16.07 3.14 -48.64
C ASP A 659 -15.95 1.61 -48.48
N ALA A 660 -16.22 1.12 -47.27
CA ALA A 660 -16.31 -0.30 -46.99
C ALA A 660 -17.45 -0.98 -47.75
N ALA A 661 -18.61 -0.35 -47.86
CA ALA A 661 -19.76 -0.89 -48.59
C ALA A 661 -19.50 -0.97 -50.09
N GLU A 662 -18.93 0.09 -50.68
CA GLU A 662 -18.54 0.11 -52.08
C GLU A 662 -17.54 -1.02 -52.39
N ALA A 663 -16.48 -1.14 -51.58
CA ALA A 663 -15.50 -2.22 -51.73
C ALA A 663 -16.12 -3.61 -51.61
N LEU A 664 -17.03 -3.83 -50.65
CA LEU A 664 -17.74 -5.11 -50.51
C LEU A 664 -18.63 -5.42 -51.72
N LEU A 665 -19.33 -4.42 -52.27
CA LEU A 665 -20.22 -4.59 -53.41
C LEU A 665 -19.44 -4.84 -54.71
N GLU A 666 -18.31 -4.16 -54.92
CA GLU A 666 -17.39 -4.46 -56.03
C GLU A 666 -16.93 -5.92 -55.97
N GLU A 667 -16.45 -6.37 -54.81
CA GLU A 667 -15.95 -7.72 -54.61
C GLU A 667 -17.06 -8.78 -54.71
N ALA A 668 -18.24 -8.49 -54.17
CA ALA A 668 -19.40 -9.35 -54.29
C ALA A 668 -19.84 -9.51 -55.75
N LYS A 669 -19.81 -8.43 -56.54
CA LYS A 669 -20.10 -8.44 -57.98
C LYS A 669 -19.09 -9.32 -58.74
N LEU A 670 -17.80 -9.19 -58.45
CA LEU A 670 -16.75 -10.02 -59.06
C LEU A 670 -16.94 -11.51 -58.72
N LYS A 671 -17.34 -11.82 -57.48
CA LYS A 671 -17.59 -13.20 -57.00
C LYS A 671 -19.00 -13.71 -57.31
N GLN A 672 -19.84 -12.93 -57.99
CA GLN A 672 -21.24 -13.24 -58.31
C GLN A 672 -22.11 -13.56 -57.08
N ILE A 673 -21.84 -12.89 -55.96
CA ILE A 673 -22.60 -13.04 -54.71
C ILE A 673 -23.58 -11.87 -54.61
N ALA A 674 -24.87 -12.17 -54.41
CA ALA A 674 -25.92 -11.16 -54.28
C ALA A 674 -25.98 -10.54 -52.88
N LEU A 675 -24.86 -10.00 -52.38
CA LEU A 675 -24.72 -9.48 -51.02
C LEU A 675 -25.68 -8.32 -50.71
N GLN A 676 -25.99 -7.49 -51.72
CA GLN A 676 -26.97 -6.40 -51.64
C GLN A 676 -28.39 -6.86 -51.33
N ASN A 677 -28.69 -8.15 -51.54
CA ASN A 677 -29.98 -8.78 -51.26
C ASN A 677 -29.89 -9.81 -50.13
N ALA A 678 -28.77 -9.88 -49.40
CA ALA A 678 -28.64 -10.78 -48.26
C ALA A 678 -29.69 -10.43 -47.20
N GLN A 679 -30.41 -11.42 -46.67
CA GLN A 679 -31.42 -11.19 -45.63
C GLN A 679 -30.92 -11.66 -44.27
N ASN A 680 -31.22 -10.90 -43.22
CA ASN A 680 -30.96 -11.29 -41.83
C ASN A 680 -32.03 -12.23 -41.28
N LEU A 681 -31.96 -12.57 -39.98
CA LEU A 681 -32.93 -13.48 -39.36
C LEU A 681 -34.37 -12.96 -39.39
N ALA A 682 -34.58 -11.64 -39.46
CA ALA A 682 -35.90 -11.02 -39.62
C ALA A 682 -36.32 -10.90 -41.10
N GLY A 683 -35.54 -11.46 -42.03
CA GLY A 683 -35.76 -11.31 -43.46
C GLY A 683 -35.41 -9.92 -44.02
N LYS A 684 -34.94 -8.98 -43.21
CA LYS A 684 -34.57 -7.63 -43.69
C LYS A 684 -33.30 -7.70 -44.52
N ALA A 685 -33.29 -6.98 -45.64
CA ALA A 685 -32.12 -6.79 -46.49
C ALA A 685 -31.43 -5.45 -46.14
N PRO A 686 -30.18 -5.21 -46.60
CA PRO A 686 -29.50 -3.94 -46.36
C PRO A 686 -30.33 -2.73 -46.79
N LEU A 687 -31.13 -2.86 -47.85
CA LEU A 687 -32.00 -1.77 -48.31
C LEU A 687 -33.07 -1.39 -47.28
N HIS A 688 -33.58 -2.34 -46.48
CA HIS A 688 -34.50 -2.04 -45.37
C HIS A 688 -33.83 -1.18 -44.31
N ASP A 689 -32.62 -1.54 -43.88
CA ASP A 689 -31.88 -0.79 -42.86
C ASP A 689 -31.50 0.62 -43.35
N ALA A 690 -31.08 0.76 -44.62
CA ALA A 690 -30.76 2.06 -45.22
C ALA A 690 -32.00 2.96 -45.33
N ALA A 691 -33.15 2.36 -45.65
CA ALA A 691 -34.44 3.04 -45.73
C ALA A 691 -34.94 3.49 -44.34
N GLU A 692 -34.80 2.63 -43.33
CA GLU A 692 -35.13 2.93 -41.92
C GLU A 692 -34.29 4.08 -41.34
N GLN A 693 -33.01 4.17 -41.71
CA GLN A 693 -32.08 5.20 -41.20
C GLN A 693 -31.98 6.46 -42.09
N GLU A 694 -32.73 6.53 -43.20
CA GLU A 694 -32.67 7.63 -44.18
C GLU A 694 -31.28 7.88 -44.78
N GLN A 695 -30.51 6.82 -44.98
CA GLN A 695 -29.16 6.91 -45.54
C GLN A 695 -29.20 6.92 -47.08
N LEU A 696 -29.48 8.10 -47.64
CA LEU A 696 -29.71 8.30 -49.08
C LEU A 696 -28.53 7.82 -49.96
N ASN A 697 -27.29 8.00 -49.50
CA ASN A 697 -26.11 7.54 -50.24
C ASN A 697 -26.07 6.02 -50.34
N PHE A 698 -26.41 5.31 -49.26
CA PHE A 698 -26.48 3.84 -49.26
C PHE A 698 -27.64 3.33 -50.10
N ILE A 699 -28.81 3.99 -50.06
CA ILE A 699 -29.94 3.64 -50.94
C ILE A 699 -29.51 3.75 -52.41
N ARG A 700 -28.84 4.85 -52.78
CA ARG A 700 -28.32 5.06 -54.14
C ARG A 700 -27.30 4.01 -54.54
N LEU A 701 -26.33 3.73 -53.68
CA LEU A 701 -25.28 2.73 -53.90
C LEU A 701 -25.89 1.32 -54.08
N LEU A 702 -26.81 0.92 -53.21
CA LEU A 702 -27.47 -0.39 -53.31
C LEU A 702 -28.26 -0.54 -54.61
N ILE A 703 -28.97 0.51 -55.04
CA ILE A 703 -29.72 0.53 -56.31
C ILE A 703 -28.76 0.44 -57.52
N GLU A 704 -27.64 1.16 -57.49
CA GLU A 704 -26.61 1.09 -58.53
C GLU A 704 -26.04 -0.33 -58.70
N TYR A 705 -25.92 -1.07 -57.60
CA TYR A 705 -25.53 -2.48 -57.59
C TYR A 705 -26.73 -3.44 -57.69
N TYR A 706 -27.84 -3.01 -58.30
CA TYR A 706 -29.02 -3.84 -58.62
C TYR A 706 -29.69 -4.52 -57.40
N ALA A 707 -29.79 -3.82 -56.27
CA ALA A 707 -30.60 -4.30 -55.14
C ALA A 707 -32.08 -4.42 -55.51
N LYS A 708 -32.74 -5.45 -54.98
CA LYS A 708 -34.17 -5.69 -55.19
C LYS A 708 -34.97 -4.67 -54.37
N ILE A 709 -35.51 -3.65 -55.04
CA ILE A 709 -36.21 -2.53 -54.38
C ILE A 709 -37.46 -2.98 -53.60
N ASN A 710 -38.17 -3.98 -54.09
CA ASN A 710 -39.41 -4.50 -53.49
C ASN A 710 -39.20 -5.80 -52.69
N ILE A 711 -37.98 -6.01 -52.16
CA ILE A 711 -37.66 -7.20 -51.35
C ILE A 711 -38.50 -7.21 -50.06
N GLY A 712 -39.23 -8.29 -49.82
CA GLY A 712 -40.03 -8.44 -48.59
C GLY A 712 -39.18 -8.96 -47.44
N ASP A 713 -39.40 -8.45 -46.23
CA ASP A 713 -38.92 -9.08 -44.99
C ASP A 713 -39.68 -10.38 -44.69
N GLU A 714 -39.47 -10.99 -43.51
CA GLU A 714 -40.19 -12.22 -43.12
C GLU A 714 -41.72 -12.06 -43.09
N THR A 715 -42.19 -10.82 -42.89
CA THR A 715 -43.61 -10.44 -42.90
C THR A 715 -44.07 -9.93 -44.26
N GLY A 716 -43.20 -9.88 -45.27
CA GLY A 716 -43.51 -9.34 -46.59
C GLY A 716 -43.44 -7.81 -46.71
N LYS A 717 -43.00 -7.09 -45.66
CA LYS A 717 -42.85 -5.63 -45.72
C LYS A 717 -41.68 -5.24 -46.62
N SER A 718 -41.91 -4.23 -47.44
CA SER A 718 -40.90 -3.67 -48.33
C SER A 718 -40.04 -2.60 -47.63
N PRO A 719 -38.84 -2.27 -48.16
CA PRO A 719 -38.04 -1.14 -47.68
C PRO A 719 -38.81 0.18 -47.68
N LEU A 720 -39.75 0.35 -48.63
CA LEU A 720 -40.65 1.51 -48.66
C LEU A 720 -41.56 1.55 -47.42
N ALA A 721 -42.13 0.42 -47.01
CA ALA A 721 -42.96 0.36 -45.81
C ALA A 721 -42.14 0.70 -44.56
N ASP A 722 -40.90 0.21 -44.45
CA ASP A 722 -40.01 0.58 -43.35
C ASP A 722 -39.67 2.09 -43.37
N ALA A 723 -39.28 2.66 -44.51
CA ALA A 723 -39.04 4.10 -44.63
C ALA A 723 -40.25 4.94 -44.16
N VAL A 724 -41.46 4.48 -44.48
CA VAL A 724 -42.70 5.12 -44.06
C VAL A 724 -42.92 5.00 -42.56
N ILE A 725 -42.80 3.80 -41.99
CA ILE A 725 -43.01 3.57 -40.54
C ILE A 725 -42.10 4.47 -39.71
N TYR A 726 -40.85 4.66 -40.15
CA TYR A 726 -39.89 5.53 -39.47
C TYR A 726 -39.94 7.00 -39.92
N GLY A 727 -40.87 7.38 -40.80
CA GLY A 727 -41.09 8.77 -41.20
C GLY A 727 -39.98 9.38 -42.07
N ARG A 728 -39.24 8.57 -42.83
CA ARG A 728 -38.08 8.97 -43.65
C ARG A 728 -38.51 9.50 -45.00
N LYS A 729 -38.92 10.76 -45.05
CA LYS A 729 -39.52 11.38 -46.24
C LYS A 729 -38.62 11.29 -47.49
N GLU A 730 -37.33 11.60 -47.36
CA GLU A 730 -36.44 11.63 -48.53
C GLU A 730 -36.09 10.22 -49.00
N ALA A 731 -35.99 9.25 -48.09
CA ALA A 731 -35.88 7.84 -48.44
C ALA A 731 -37.14 7.32 -49.15
N VAL A 732 -38.34 7.68 -48.67
CA VAL A 732 -39.61 7.35 -49.33
C VAL A 732 -39.61 7.88 -50.76
N ARG A 733 -39.28 9.17 -50.96
CA ARG A 733 -39.22 9.76 -52.30
C ARG A 733 -38.25 9.02 -53.20
N MET A 734 -37.02 8.81 -52.74
CA MET A 734 -35.98 8.13 -53.51
C MET A 734 -36.37 6.70 -53.89
N LEU A 735 -36.95 5.94 -52.95
CA LEU A 735 -37.40 4.57 -53.23
C LEU A 735 -38.54 4.56 -54.27
N LEU A 736 -39.51 5.47 -54.15
CA LEU A 736 -40.62 5.59 -55.11
C LEU A 736 -40.12 5.99 -56.51
N GLU A 737 -39.22 6.98 -56.61
CA GLU A 737 -38.60 7.41 -57.87
C GLU A 737 -37.85 6.27 -58.58
N ASN A 738 -37.31 5.32 -57.81
CA ASN A 738 -36.58 4.17 -58.35
C ASN A 738 -37.46 2.93 -58.57
N GLY A 739 -38.78 3.01 -58.37
CA GLY A 739 -39.72 1.93 -58.69
C GLY A 739 -40.18 1.07 -57.50
N ALA A 740 -40.10 1.60 -56.27
CA ALA A 740 -40.75 0.95 -55.13
C ALA A 740 -42.27 0.94 -55.29
N SER A 741 -42.88 -0.20 -54.98
CA SER A 741 -44.32 -0.43 -55.14
C SER A 741 -45.11 0.09 -53.93
N PRO A 742 -45.96 1.13 -54.07
CA PRO A 742 -46.79 1.61 -52.95
C PRO A 742 -47.99 0.70 -52.66
N VAL A 743 -48.21 -0.32 -53.49
CA VAL A 743 -49.33 -1.27 -53.39
C VAL A 743 -48.90 -2.66 -52.90
N GLN A 744 -47.60 -2.88 -52.67
CA GLN A 744 -47.14 -4.12 -52.06
C GLN A 744 -47.73 -4.28 -50.67
N GLN A 745 -48.25 -5.48 -50.40
CA GLN A 745 -48.88 -5.83 -49.13
C GLN A 745 -47.96 -6.71 -48.30
N ASP A 746 -47.94 -6.47 -46.99
CA ASP A 746 -47.37 -7.39 -46.01
C ASP A 746 -48.29 -8.61 -45.80
N MET A 747 -47.88 -9.53 -44.92
CA MET A 747 -48.64 -10.74 -44.56
C MET A 747 -50.00 -10.44 -43.93
N TYR A 748 -50.22 -9.21 -43.47
CA TYR A 748 -51.48 -8.73 -42.93
C TYR A 748 -52.30 -7.96 -43.97
N GLY A 749 -51.85 -7.87 -45.23
CA GLY A 749 -52.53 -7.12 -46.28
C GLY A 749 -52.30 -5.60 -46.21
N ARG A 750 -51.46 -5.11 -45.30
CA ARG A 750 -51.17 -3.68 -45.16
C ARG A 750 -50.17 -3.23 -46.21
N THR A 751 -50.46 -2.08 -46.79
CA THR A 751 -49.56 -1.40 -47.73
C THR A 751 -48.78 -0.30 -47.02
N ALA A 752 -47.69 0.17 -47.63
CA ALA A 752 -46.99 1.38 -47.18
C ALA A 752 -47.94 2.59 -47.00
N PHE A 753 -49.05 2.63 -47.74
CA PHE A 753 -50.03 3.69 -47.61
C PHE A 753 -50.85 3.60 -46.31
N HIS A 754 -51.13 2.41 -45.79
CA HIS A 754 -51.75 2.24 -44.47
C HIS A 754 -50.85 2.82 -43.39
N GLU A 755 -49.57 2.47 -43.43
CA GLU A 755 -48.58 2.94 -42.46
C GLU A 755 -48.36 4.45 -42.54
N ALA A 756 -48.39 5.05 -43.74
CA ALA A 756 -48.25 6.50 -43.89
C ALA A 756 -49.41 7.28 -43.25
N VAL A 757 -50.63 6.75 -43.37
CA VAL A 757 -51.80 7.34 -42.71
C VAL A 757 -51.69 7.16 -41.21
N ASN A 758 -51.35 5.97 -40.74
CA ASN A 758 -51.17 5.68 -39.32
C ASN A 758 -50.08 6.56 -38.66
N LEU A 759 -48.98 6.84 -39.38
CA LEU A 759 -47.95 7.78 -38.96
C LEU A 759 -48.49 9.23 -38.84
N GLY A 760 -49.46 9.60 -39.67
CA GLY A 760 -50.02 10.96 -39.68
C GLY A 760 -49.17 12.00 -40.40
N SER A 761 -48.25 11.59 -41.30
CA SER A 761 -47.42 12.51 -42.07
C SER A 761 -48.08 12.88 -43.39
N LEU A 762 -48.67 14.07 -43.48
CA LEU A 762 -49.30 14.57 -44.72
C LEU A 762 -48.33 14.56 -45.92
N ALA A 763 -47.06 14.88 -45.70
CA ALA A 763 -46.06 14.87 -46.76
C ALA A 763 -45.83 13.46 -47.33
N ILE A 764 -45.68 12.45 -46.47
CA ILE A 764 -45.45 11.06 -46.92
C ILE A 764 -46.73 10.49 -47.56
N ILE A 765 -47.90 10.81 -47.01
CA ILE A 765 -49.20 10.48 -47.60
C ILE A 765 -49.28 11.03 -49.03
N THR A 766 -48.89 12.29 -49.25
CA THR A 766 -48.90 12.87 -50.60
C THR A 766 -47.94 12.17 -51.55
N GLU A 767 -46.72 11.86 -51.13
CA GLU A 767 -45.70 11.20 -51.97
C GLU A 767 -46.17 9.78 -52.39
N ILE A 768 -46.68 8.99 -51.45
CA ILE A 768 -47.22 7.65 -51.73
C ILE A 768 -48.46 7.74 -52.63
N ARG A 769 -49.33 8.74 -52.38
CA ARG A 769 -50.53 8.93 -53.18
C ARG A 769 -50.18 9.31 -54.62
N THR A 770 -49.20 10.18 -54.84
CA THR A 770 -48.72 10.56 -56.17
C THR A 770 -48.06 9.39 -56.90
N ALA A 771 -47.39 8.49 -56.17
CA ALA A 771 -46.80 7.28 -56.75
C ALA A 771 -47.82 6.16 -57.06
N GLY A 772 -49.13 6.39 -56.84
CA GLY A 772 -50.18 5.42 -57.17
C GLY A 772 -50.64 4.56 -55.99
N GLY A 773 -50.35 4.96 -54.74
CA GLY A 773 -50.91 4.32 -53.56
C GLY A 773 -52.44 4.25 -53.60
N ASN A 774 -52.99 3.07 -53.33
CA ASN A 774 -54.42 2.82 -53.36
C ASN A 774 -55.06 3.12 -51.98
N PRO A 775 -55.87 4.19 -51.83
CA PRO A 775 -56.47 4.59 -50.56
C PRO A 775 -57.58 3.64 -50.10
N LEU A 776 -58.01 2.74 -50.99
CA LEU A 776 -59.06 1.76 -50.75
C LEU A 776 -58.53 0.32 -50.74
N ALA A 777 -57.20 0.13 -50.70
CA ALA A 777 -56.60 -1.18 -50.49
C ALA A 777 -57.02 -1.69 -49.10
N ARG A 778 -57.44 -2.95 -49.00
CA ARG A 778 -57.90 -3.56 -47.76
C ARG A 778 -56.81 -4.40 -47.14
N ASP A 779 -56.61 -4.26 -45.83
CA ASP A 779 -55.86 -5.21 -45.03
C ASP A 779 -56.70 -6.46 -44.68
N SER A 780 -56.13 -7.37 -43.89
CA SER A 780 -56.78 -8.61 -43.45
C SER A 780 -58.01 -8.38 -42.57
N PHE A 781 -58.12 -7.21 -41.94
CA PHE A 781 -59.28 -6.81 -41.15
C PHE A 781 -60.32 -6.06 -41.99
N GLY A 782 -60.02 -5.79 -43.27
CA GLY A 782 -60.86 -5.02 -44.16
C GLY A 782 -60.67 -3.50 -44.05
N THR A 783 -59.76 -3.04 -43.19
CA THR A 783 -59.39 -1.65 -42.99
C THR A 783 -58.70 -1.13 -44.24
N THR A 784 -59.02 0.10 -44.63
CA THR A 784 -58.38 0.82 -45.74
C THR A 784 -57.59 2.04 -45.24
N PRO A 785 -56.62 2.58 -46.01
CA PRO A 785 -55.99 3.85 -45.65
C PRO A 785 -57.00 4.98 -45.47
N LEU A 786 -58.08 4.99 -46.27
CA LEU A 786 -59.20 5.92 -46.07
C LEU A 786 -59.88 5.71 -44.72
N SER A 787 -60.17 4.47 -44.32
CA SER A 787 -60.82 4.21 -43.02
C SER A 787 -59.98 4.71 -41.85
N LEU A 788 -58.65 4.58 -41.90
CA LEU A 788 -57.75 5.17 -40.91
C LEU A 788 -57.84 6.70 -40.92
N ALA A 789 -57.82 7.32 -42.10
CA ALA A 789 -57.89 8.77 -42.25
C ALA A 789 -59.19 9.38 -41.71
N LEU A 790 -60.32 8.66 -41.81
CA LEU A 790 -61.62 9.12 -41.29
C LEU A 790 -61.59 9.39 -39.78
N PHE A 791 -60.76 8.65 -39.02
CA PHE A 791 -60.61 8.87 -37.57
C PHE A 791 -59.67 10.03 -37.23
N MET A 792 -58.77 10.40 -38.15
CA MET A 792 -57.74 11.44 -37.93
C MET A 792 -58.24 12.86 -38.25
N GLY A 793 -59.04 13.02 -39.31
CA GLY A 793 -59.69 14.29 -39.66
C GLY A 793 -59.69 14.63 -41.15
N ASP A 794 -60.37 15.71 -41.48
CA ASP A 794 -60.67 16.10 -42.86
C ASP A 794 -59.46 16.36 -43.76
N THR A 795 -58.38 16.93 -43.21
CA THR A 795 -57.14 17.16 -43.97
C THR A 795 -56.48 15.85 -44.41
N PHE A 796 -56.52 14.82 -43.56
CA PHE A 796 -56.01 13.49 -43.87
C PHE A 796 -56.89 12.79 -44.89
N VAL A 797 -58.21 12.91 -44.73
CA VAL A 797 -59.16 12.37 -45.70
C VAL A 797 -58.91 12.99 -47.07
N ASP A 798 -58.86 14.32 -47.17
CA ASP A 798 -58.64 15.04 -48.43
C ASP A 798 -57.36 14.58 -49.17
N THR A 799 -56.25 14.47 -48.42
CA THR A 799 -54.95 14.06 -48.96
C THR A 799 -54.92 12.58 -49.37
N VAL A 800 -55.55 11.68 -48.60
CA VAL A 800 -55.59 10.24 -48.90
C VAL A 800 -56.42 9.93 -50.14
N VAL A 801 -57.64 10.46 -50.24
CA VAL A 801 -58.47 10.22 -51.44
C VAL A 801 -57.98 11.01 -52.66
N GLY A 802 -57.38 12.18 -52.48
CA GLY A 802 -56.90 13.01 -53.58
C GLY A 802 -58.03 13.56 -54.45
N THR A 803 -57.86 13.54 -55.77
CA THR A 803 -58.76 14.18 -56.74
C THR A 803 -59.54 13.22 -57.63
N ASN A 804 -59.30 11.91 -57.55
CA ASN A 804 -59.94 10.92 -58.42
C ASN A 804 -61.41 10.66 -57.99
N PRO A 805 -62.42 11.01 -58.80
CA PRO A 805 -63.84 10.84 -58.46
C PRO A 805 -64.35 9.41 -58.72
N MET A 806 -63.54 8.53 -59.33
CA MET A 806 -63.92 7.17 -59.74
C MET A 806 -63.37 6.07 -58.84
N LEU A 807 -62.81 6.42 -57.67
CA LEU A 807 -62.29 5.45 -56.73
C LEU A 807 -63.34 4.43 -56.30
N ALA A 808 -62.97 3.15 -56.37
CA ALA A 808 -63.70 2.06 -55.76
C ALA A 808 -62.75 0.94 -55.36
N ASN A 809 -63.09 0.23 -54.29
CA ASN A 809 -62.39 -1.00 -53.90
C ASN A 809 -62.81 -2.19 -54.79
N SER A 810 -62.26 -3.39 -54.51
CA SER A 810 -62.59 -4.64 -55.21
C SER A 810 -64.07 -5.06 -55.09
N ASP A 811 -64.76 -4.60 -54.04
CA ASP A 811 -66.18 -4.84 -53.81
C ASP A 811 -67.06 -3.73 -54.42
N GLY A 812 -66.48 -2.77 -55.14
CA GLY A 812 -67.19 -1.67 -55.79
C GLY A 812 -67.58 -0.51 -54.86
N ASP A 813 -67.20 -0.56 -53.58
CA ASP A 813 -67.47 0.51 -52.61
C ASP A 813 -66.66 1.75 -52.95
N SER A 814 -67.35 2.89 -53.10
CA SER A 814 -66.73 4.21 -53.22
C SER A 814 -66.32 4.77 -51.83
N PRO A 815 -65.53 5.84 -51.76
CA PRO A 815 -65.22 6.53 -50.50
C PRO A 815 -66.47 6.90 -49.68
N LEU A 816 -67.60 7.19 -50.34
CA LEU A 816 -68.89 7.45 -49.68
C LEU A 816 -69.45 6.22 -48.95
N HIS A 817 -69.32 5.02 -49.54
CA HIS A 817 -69.79 3.78 -48.92
C HIS A 817 -68.99 3.50 -47.64
N ILE A 818 -67.67 3.65 -47.72
CA ILE A 818 -66.76 3.42 -46.59
C ILE A 818 -67.00 4.44 -45.48
N ALA A 819 -67.12 5.73 -45.81
CA ALA A 819 -67.40 6.78 -44.82
C ALA A 819 -68.71 6.57 -44.06
N VAL A 820 -69.73 6.04 -44.74
CA VAL A 820 -71.02 5.70 -44.11
C VAL A 820 -70.92 4.43 -43.27
N ALA A 821 -70.24 3.39 -43.78
CA ALA A 821 -70.08 2.12 -43.09
C ALA A 821 -69.26 2.27 -41.79
N GLU A 822 -68.17 3.03 -41.84
CA GLU A 822 -67.25 3.32 -40.72
C GLU A 822 -67.72 4.46 -39.81
N ASN A 823 -68.94 4.97 -40.02
CA ASN A 823 -69.57 5.94 -39.13
C ASN A 823 -68.76 7.26 -38.98
N ALA A 824 -68.33 7.85 -40.10
CA ALA A 824 -67.53 9.07 -40.12
C ALA A 824 -68.20 10.28 -39.43
N LYS A 825 -67.46 11.39 -39.30
CA LYS A 825 -68.02 12.67 -38.85
C LYS A 825 -68.79 13.34 -39.99
N GLU A 826 -69.85 14.08 -39.66
CA GLU A 826 -70.74 14.72 -40.66
C GLU A 826 -70.01 15.67 -41.61
N HIS A 827 -69.13 16.54 -41.09
CA HIS A 827 -68.32 17.44 -41.92
C HIS A 827 -67.41 16.69 -42.92
N THR A 828 -66.86 15.55 -42.52
CA THR A 828 -66.04 14.68 -43.38
C THR A 828 -66.85 14.05 -44.52
N LEU A 829 -68.10 13.65 -44.26
CA LEU A 829 -69.01 13.16 -45.31
C LEU A 829 -69.31 14.27 -46.33
N LYS A 830 -69.57 15.50 -45.88
CA LYS A 830 -69.79 16.67 -46.75
C LYS A 830 -68.54 16.98 -47.60
N LEU A 831 -67.35 16.87 -47.03
CA LEU A 831 -66.09 16.99 -47.78
C LEU A 831 -66.01 15.97 -48.92
N LEU A 832 -66.33 14.70 -48.66
CA LEU A 832 -66.34 13.66 -49.68
C LEU A 832 -67.43 13.91 -50.74
N LEU A 833 -68.61 14.40 -50.36
CA LEU A 833 -69.67 14.74 -51.33
C LEU A 833 -69.22 15.86 -52.29
N ASN A 834 -68.48 16.85 -51.78
CA ASN A 834 -67.91 17.93 -52.60
C ASN A 834 -66.86 17.44 -53.63
N LYS A 835 -66.27 16.25 -53.42
CA LYS A 835 -65.31 15.63 -54.36
C LYS A 835 -65.94 14.97 -55.59
N LYS A 836 -67.26 15.16 -55.81
CA LYS A 836 -68.02 14.67 -56.98
C LYS A 836 -67.99 13.14 -57.13
N TYR A 837 -67.90 12.40 -56.02
CA TYR A 837 -68.14 10.96 -56.04
C TYR A 837 -69.58 10.68 -56.47
N GLN A 838 -69.77 9.61 -57.23
CA GLN A 838 -71.12 9.18 -57.66
C GLN A 838 -71.96 8.75 -56.45
N VAL A 839 -72.91 9.59 -56.05
CA VAL A 839 -73.76 9.39 -54.86
C VAL A 839 -74.63 8.13 -54.98
N ASN A 840 -75.12 7.84 -56.19
CA ASN A 840 -75.94 6.67 -56.49
C ASN A 840 -75.15 5.45 -56.99
N LYS A 841 -73.82 5.44 -56.84
CA LYS A 841 -73.00 4.27 -57.18
C LYS A 841 -73.44 3.09 -56.32
N ARG A 842 -73.54 1.91 -56.95
CA ARG A 842 -73.87 0.66 -56.30
C ARG A 842 -72.61 -0.18 -56.15
N ASN A 843 -72.39 -0.74 -54.96
CA ASN A 843 -71.32 -1.72 -54.74
C ASN A 843 -71.69 -3.09 -55.33
N ARG A 844 -70.85 -4.12 -55.13
CA ARG A 844 -71.06 -5.49 -55.66
C ARG A 844 -72.36 -6.12 -55.19
N THR A 845 -72.86 -5.75 -54.01
CA THR A 845 -74.16 -6.21 -53.48
C THR A 845 -75.35 -5.42 -54.03
N GLY A 846 -75.09 -4.42 -54.88
CA GLY A 846 -76.10 -3.51 -55.40
C GLY A 846 -76.47 -2.39 -54.43
N SER A 847 -75.86 -2.30 -53.25
CA SER A 847 -76.19 -1.33 -52.21
C SER A 847 -75.59 0.04 -52.51
N SER A 848 -76.33 1.11 -52.26
CA SER A 848 -75.84 2.50 -52.30
C SER A 848 -75.42 2.99 -50.92
N ALA A 849 -74.61 4.05 -50.88
CA ALA A 849 -74.22 4.68 -49.61
C ALA A 849 -75.44 5.14 -48.78
N LEU A 850 -76.53 5.59 -49.42
CA LEU A 850 -77.77 5.95 -48.73
C LEU A 850 -78.43 4.73 -48.07
N LEU A 851 -78.45 3.58 -48.74
CA LEU A 851 -79.02 2.36 -48.16
C LEU A 851 -78.25 1.93 -46.90
N THR A 852 -76.92 1.99 -46.95
CA THR A 852 -76.07 1.69 -45.79
C THR A 852 -76.31 2.69 -44.65
N ALA A 853 -76.50 3.98 -44.96
CA ALA A 853 -76.76 5.01 -43.95
C ALA A 853 -78.09 4.78 -43.21
N VAL A 854 -79.12 4.35 -43.94
CA VAL A 854 -80.42 4.00 -43.36
C VAL A 854 -80.29 2.78 -42.46
N LYS A 855 -79.63 1.70 -42.94
CA LYS A 855 -79.41 0.49 -42.14
C LYS A 855 -78.67 0.77 -40.82
N ASN A 856 -77.71 1.70 -40.85
CA ASN A 856 -76.93 2.11 -39.67
C ASN A 856 -77.66 3.12 -38.76
N GLY A 857 -78.88 3.57 -39.09
CA GLY A 857 -79.63 4.49 -38.22
C GLY A 857 -79.12 5.94 -38.25
N ARG A 858 -78.31 6.36 -39.24
CA ARG A 858 -77.65 7.68 -39.25
C ARG A 858 -78.50 8.75 -39.98
N LYS A 859 -79.30 9.51 -39.22
CA LYS A 859 -80.20 10.55 -39.76
C LYS A 859 -79.49 11.66 -40.53
N ASP A 860 -78.41 12.19 -39.95
CA ASP A 860 -77.67 13.32 -40.54
C ASP A 860 -77.05 12.91 -41.88
N PHE A 861 -76.49 11.71 -41.95
CA PHE A 861 -75.92 11.15 -43.18
C PHE A 861 -76.99 10.94 -44.26
N CYS A 862 -78.16 10.43 -43.87
CA CYS A 862 -79.27 10.28 -44.81
C CYS A 862 -79.71 11.63 -45.38
N LYS A 863 -79.81 12.66 -44.53
CA LYS A 863 -80.13 14.02 -44.97
C LYS A 863 -79.10 14.56 -45.96
N ASP A 864 -77.81 14.50 -45.61
CA ASP A 864 -76.72 15.03 -46.45
C ASP A 864 -76.63 14.30 -47.80
N LEU A 865 -76.79 12.97 -47.81
CA LEU A 865 -76.79 12.17 -49.04
C LEU A 865 -78.00 12.51 -49.93
N LEU A 866 -79.19 12.69 -49.34
CA LEU A 866 -80.40 13.08 -50.08
C LEU A 866 -80.30 14.50 -50.65
N GLU A 867 -79.73 15.45 -49.90
CA GLU A 867 -79.41 16.80 -50.38
C GLU A 867 -78.42 16.77 -51.55
N ALA A 868 -77.44 15.86 -51.51
CA ALA A 868 -76.50 15.63 -52.60
C ALA A 868 -77.08 14.86 -53.80
N GLY A 869 -78.37 14.53 -53.79
CA GLY A 869 -79.07 13.89 -54.92
C GLY A 869 -79.14 12.38 -54.86
N ALA A 870 -78.97 11.76 -53.68
CA ALA A 870 -79.18 10.33 -53.52
C ALA A 870 -80.62 9.93 -53.89
N ASP A 871 -80.76 8.79 -54.54
CA ASP A 871 -82.04 8.20 -54.93
C ASP A 871 -82.57 7.30 -53.80
N PRO A 872 -83.67 7.69 -53.13
CA PRO A 872 -84.25 6.92 -52.04
C PRO A 872 -84.93 5.62 -52.49
N PHE A 873 -85.18 5.44 -53.79
CA PHE A 873 -85.84 4.26 -54.37
C PHE A 873 -84.87 3.18 -54.85
N LEU A 874 -83.56 3.48 -54.90
CA LEU A 874 -82.57 2.58 -55.48
C LEU A 874 -82.46 1.27 -54.69
N THR A 875 -82.73 0.13 -55.34
CA THR A 875 -82.72 -1.19 -54.71
C THR A 875 -81.37 -1.89 -54.81
N ASN A 876 -81.01 -2.69 -53.80
CA ASN A 876 -79.86 -3.60 -53.85
C ASN A 876 -80.21 -4.94 -54.54
N ASN A 877 -79.26 -5.88 -54.62
CA ASN A 877 -79.49 -7.20 -55.22
C ASN A 877 -80.48 -8.07 -54.43
N ALA A 878 -80.77 -7.72 -53.17
CA ALA A 878 -81.80 -8.36 -52.34
C ALA A 878 -83.19 -7.71 -52.48
N GLY A 879 -83.32 -6.64 -53.28
CA GLY A 879 -84.58 -5.92 -53.48
C GLY A 879 -84.89 -4.87 -52.40
N GLU A 880 -83.96 -4.57 -51.51
CA GLU A 880 -84.13 -3.58 -50.46
C GLU A 880 -83.77 -2.17 -50.98
N SER A 881 -84.68 -1.21 -50.83
CA SER A 881 -84.42 0.23 -51.06
C SER A 881 -84.27 0.99 -49.73
N PRO A 882 -83.58 2.16 -49.72
CA PRO A 882 -83.50 3.03 -48.53
C PRO A 882 -84.88 3.34 -47.94
N LEU A 883 -85.87 3.61 -48.80
CA LEU A 883 -87.26 3.81 -48.37
C LEU A 883 -87.86 2.57 -47.73
N SER A 884 -87.57 1.39 -48.27
CA SER A 884 -88.13 0.15 -47.72
C SER A 884 -87.68 -0.10 -46.28
N ILE A 885 -86.38 0.04 -46.00
CA ILE A 885 -85.82 -0.14 -44.65
C ILE A 885 -86.26 0.98 -43.70
N MET A 886 -86.32 2.24 -44.19
CA MET A 886 -86.79 3.37 -43.37
C MET A 886 -88.25 3.18 -42.92
N LEU A 887 -89.12 2.71 -43.82
CA LEU A 887 -90.54 2.52 -43.51
C LEU A 887 -90.82 1.31 -42.62
N SER A 888 -89.99 0.26 -42.68
CA SER A 888 -90.17 -0.96 -41.87
C SER A 888 -89.47 -0.87 -40.50
N GLU A 889 -88.24 -0.35 -40.45
CA GLU A 889 -87.36 -0.43 -39.29
C GLU A 889 -87.01 0.94 -38.69
N GLN A 890 -86.68 1.94 -39.51
CA GLN A 890 -86.14 3.25 -39.07
C GLN A 890 -87.13 4.41 -39.27
N THR A 891 -88.33 4.26 -38.69
CA THR A 891 -89.49 5.18 -38.91
C THR A 891 -89.30 6.59 -38.36
N ASP A 892 -88.24 6.81 -37.59
CA ASP A 892 -87.87 8.07 -36.95
C ASP A 892 -87.13 9.04 -37.89
N MET A 893 -86.79 8.61 -39.12
CA MET A 893 -86.19 9.43 -40.19
C MET A 893 -87.21 9.92 -41.22
N ILE A 894 -88.49 9.63 -41.01
CA ILE A 894 -89.52 9.82 -42.03
C ILE A 894 -89.67 11.27 -42.48
N ASP A 895 -89.48 12.23 -41.58
CA ASP A 895 -89.55 13.66 -41.89
C ASP A 895 -88.47 14.08 -42.89
N ILE A 896 -87.28 13.46 -42.83
CA ILE A 896 -86.16 13.74 -43.73
C ILE A 896 -86.47 13.16 -45.12
N PHE A 897 -86.77 11.86 -45.19
CA PHE A 897 -87.08 11.19 -46.46
C PHE A 897 -88.30 11.80 -47.15
N ALA A 898 -89.32 12.16 -46.39
CA ALA A 898 -90.52 12.80 -46.89
C ALA A 898 -90.23 14.08 -47.68
N ASN A 899 -89.30 14.90 -47.19
CA ASN A 899 -88.94 16.16 -47.85
C ASN A 899 -88.27 15.96 -49.21
N PHE A 900 -87.44 14.93 -49.35
CA PHE A 900 -86.68 14.68 -50.58
C PHE A 900 -87.39 13.71 -51.55
N ALA A 901 -88.29 12.87 -51.04
CA ALA A 901 -89.03 11.88 -51.82
C ALA A 901 -90.43 12.36 -52.26
N ALA A 902 -90.91 13.53 -51.82
CA ALA A 902 -92.27 14.02 -52.12
C ALA A 902 -92.60 14.18 -53.60
N GLN A 903 -91.60 14.44 -54.44
CA GLN A 903 -91.78 14.64 -55.89
C GLN A 903 -91.00 13.62 -56.72
N LYS A 904 -90.45 12.58 -56.08
CA LYS A 904 -89.70 11.53 -56.75
C LYS A 904 -90.52 10.26 -56.78
N THR A 905 -90.42 9.53 -57.88
CA THR A 905 -91.01 8.19 -58.04
C THR A 905 -89.90 7.20 -58.35
N ASP A 906 -90.11 5.93 -58.06
CA ASP A 906 -89.24 4.89 -58.59
C ASP A 906 -89.45 4.68 -60.11
N VAL A 907 -88.75 3.70 -60.69
CA VAL A 907 -88.83 3.34 -62.12
C VAL A 907 -90.25 2.91 -62.55
N ILE A 908 -91.08 2.44 -61.61
CA ILE A 908 -92.44 1.95 -61.82
C ILE A 908 -93.47 3.05 -61.49
N GLY A 909 -93.02 4.24 -61.09
CA GLY A 909 -93.89 5.35 -60.72
C GLY A 909 -94.43 5.26 -59.30
N ASP A 910 -93.95 4.33 -58.46
CA ASP A 910 -94.39 4.24 -57.07
C ASP A 910 -93.80 5.39 -56.25
N THR A 911 -94.67 6.08 -55.52
CA THR A 911 -94.29 7.15 -54.57
C THR A 911 -94.01 6.60 -53.18
N ILE A 912 -93.47 7.42 -52.28
CA ILE A 912 -93.26 7.03 -50.87
C ILE A 912 -94.54 6.49 -50.20
N LEU A 913 -95.71 7.00 -50.58
CA LEU A 913 -97.00 6.52 -50.06
C LEU A 913 -97.34 5.11 -50.57
N HIS A 914 -97.01 4.79 -51.82
CA HIS A 914 -97.18 3.43 -52.37
C HIS A 914 -96.30 2.43 -51.62
N TYR A 915 -95.04 2.81 -51.33
CA TYR A 915 -94.18 2.00 -50.48
C TYR A 915 -94.74 1.88 -49.05
N ALA A 916 -95.17 2.98 -48.44
CA ALA A 916 -95.70 2.97 -47.07
C ALA A 916 -96.97 2.13 -46.94
N ALA A 917 -97.86 2.17 -47.93
CA ALA A 917 -99.05 1.32 -48.02
C ALA A 917 -98.73 -0.18 -47.97
N ARG A 918 -97.59 -0.57 -48.54
CA ARG A 918 -97.12 -1.97 -48.56
C ARG A 918 -96.53 -2.39 -47.22
N ILE A 919 -95.56 -1.64 -46.69
CA ILE A 919 -94.67 -2.11 -45.61
C ILE A 919 -94.75 -1.33 -44.29
N ALA A 920 -95.18 -0.06 -44.28
CA ALA A 920 -95.09 0.79 -43.08
C ALA A 920 -96.20 0.52 -42.07
N ASN A 921 -95.98 0.77 -40.78
CA ASN A 921 -97.03 0.65 -39.77
C ASN A 921 -98.07 1.82 -39.85
N ALA A 922 -99.21 1.67 -39.19
CA ALA A 922 -100.30 2.65 -39.24
C ALA A 922 -99.94 4.04 -38.69
N GLN A 923 -99.03 4.11 -37.71
CA GLN A 923 -98.56 5.39 -37.16
C GLN A 923 -97.66 6.14 -38.14
N THR A 924 -96.75 5.42 -38.81
CA THR A 924 -95.85 5.92 -39.84
C THR A 924 -96.64 6.47 -41.04
N VAL A 925 -97.68 5.75 -41.49
CA VAL A 925 -98.57 6.21 -42.56
C VAL A 925 -99.34 7.47 -42.14
N LYS A 926 -99.94 7.50 -40.94
CA LYS A 926 -100.59 8.72 -40.42
C LYS A 926 -99.64 9.92 -40.39
N LYS A 927 -98.39 9.69 -39.98
CA LYS A 927 -97.38 10.75 -39.93
C LYS A 927 -97.06 11.30 -41.32
N LEU A 928 -96.88 10.46 -42.36
CA LEU A 928 -96.69 10.92 -43.73
C LEU A 928 -97.86 11.77 -44.26
N ILE A 929 -99.09 11.32 -44.01
CA ILE A 929 -100.30 12.03 -44.43
C ILE A 929 -100.37 13.40 -43.76
N SER A 930 -100.07 13.48 -42.46
CA SER A 930 -100.11 14.73 -41.70
C SER A 930 -99.12 15.80 -42.18
N MET A 931 -98.10 15.43 -42.95
CA MET A 931 -97.15 16.39 -43.51
C MET A 931 -97.72 17.20 -44.69
N ASN A 932 -98.85 16.80 -45.28
CA ASN A 932 -99.51 17.47 -46.42
C ASN A 932 -98.59 17.71 -47.64
N LYS A 933 -97.57 16.87 -47.84
CA LYS A 933 -96.61 16.99 -48.96
C LYS A 933 -96.87 16.03 -50.12
N PHE A 934 -97.80 15.10 -49.96
CA PHE A 934 -97.99 13.99 -50.90
C PHE A 934 -99.43 13.94 -51.39
N ASN A 935 -99.59 13.60 -52.67
CA ASN A 935 -100.90 13.41 -53.24
C ASN A 935 -101.38 11.97 -53.00
N LEU A 936 -102.45 11.83 -52.20
CA LEU A 936 -103.07 10.54 -51.87
C LEU A 936 -103.69 9.84 -53.09
N LEU A 937 -103.98 10.59 -54.16
CA LEU A 937 -104.58 10.10 -55.40
C LEU A 937 -103.57 9.92 -56.52
N GLU A 938 -102.28 10.09 -56.24
CA GLU A 938 -101.22 9.87 -57.23
C GLU A 938 -101.21 8.41 -57.66
N ARG A 939 -101.12 8.17 -58.97
CA ARG A 939 -101.16 6.83 -59.54
C ARG A 939 -99.79 6.44 -60.05
N ASN A 940 -99.34 5.24 -59.72
CA ASN A 940 -98.15 4.65 -60.33
C ASN A 940 -98.39 4.32 -61.83
N THR A 941 -97.38 3.78 -62.52
CA THR A 941 -97.50 3.42 -63.95
C THR A 941 -98.54 2.32 -64.21
N ALA A 942 -98.88 1.51 -63.19
CA ALA A 942 -99.94 0.52 -63.24
C ALA A 942 -101.35 1.11 -62.96
N GLY A 943 -101.44 2.41 -62.69
CA GLY A 943 -102.69 3.12 -62.40
C GLY A 943 -103.20 2.93 -60.97
N GLU A 944 -102.45 2.28 -60.08
CA GLU A 944 -102.83 2.04 -58.68
C GLU A 944 -102.57 3.29 -57.84
N THR A 945 -103.49 3.63 -56.93
CA THR A 945 -103.23 4.63 -55.87
C THR A 945 -102.57 3.96 -54.65
N PRO A 946 -101.96 4.72 -53.71
CA PRO A 946 -101.43 4.14 -52.47
C PRO A 946 -102.46 3.30 -51.70
N ARG A 947 -103.75 3.70 -51.73
CA ARG A 947 -104.85 2.96 -51.12
C ARG A 947 -105.07 1.61 -51.81
N ASP A 948 -105.05 1.59 -53.13
CA ASP A 948 -105.21 0.36 -53.92
C ASP A 948 -104.08 -0.63 -53.62
N VAL A 949 -102.85 -0.13 -53.47
CA VAL A 949 -101.70 -0.93 -53.04
C VAL A 949 -101.91 -1.50 -51.62
N ALA A 950 -102.39 -0.71 -50.65
CA ALA A 950 -102.66 -1.21 -49.30
C ALA A 950 -103.70 -2.35 -49.29
N LEU A 951 -104.77 -2.22 -50.09
CA LEU A 951 -105.79 -3.26 -50.25
C LEU A 951 -105.21 -4.53 -50.89
N ARG A 952 -104.37 -4.38 -51.93
CA ARG A 952 -103.69 -5.51 -52.60
C ARG A 952 -102.82 -6.30 -51.62
N TRP A 953 -102.14 -5.61 -50.71
CA TRP A 953 -101.31 -6.22 -49.67
C TRP A 953 -102.09 -6.65 -48.41
N LYS A 954 -103.43 -6.62 -48.46
CA LYS A 954 -104.36 -7.03 -47.38
C LYS A 954 -104.23 -6.23 -46.09
N ARG A 955 -103.92 -4.93 -46.20
CA ARG A 955 -103.73 -4.00 -45.08
C ARG A 955 -104.89 -3.02 -45.00
N SER A 956 -106.05 -3.52 -44.56
CA SER A 956 -107.31 -2.76 -44.53
C SER A 956 -107.28 -1.58 -43.54
N ASP A 957 -106.52 -1.72 -42.45
CA ASP A 957 -106.21 -0.69 -41.48
C ASP A 957 -105.45 0.50 -42.11
N ILE A 958 -104.49 0.23 -42.98
CA ILE A 958 -103.73 1.25 -43.72
C ILE A 958 -104.57 1.87 -44.85
N ALA A 959 -105.35 1.05 -45.56
CA ALA A 959 -106.22 1.52 -46.64
C ALA A 959 -107.31 2.49 -46.15
N GLN A 960 -107.78 2.36 -44.91
CA GLN A 960 -108.69 3.32 -44.28
C GLN A 960 -108.03 4.66 -43.98
N LEU A 961 -106.73 4.67 -43.70
CA LEU A 961 -105.98 5.89 -43.39
C LEU A 961 -105.63 6.70 -44.62
N LEU A 962 -105.43 6.04 -45.77
CA LEU A 962 -105.10 6.64 -47.07
C LEU A 962 -106.33 7.09 -47.87
N ASN A 963 -107.47 7.25 -47.21
CA ASN A 963 -108.77 7.46 -47.84
C ASN A 963 -109.15 8.94 -47.97
#